data_AF-A0A496A7J3-F1
#
_entry.id   AF-A0A496A7J3-F1
#
_cell.length_a   1.000
_cell.length_b   1.000
_cell.length_c   1.000
_cell.angle_alpha   90.00
_cell.angle_beta   90.00
_cell.angle_gamma   90.00
#
_symmetry.space_group_name_H-M   'P 1'
#
loop_
_entity.id
_entity.type
_entity.pdbx_description
1 polymer ?
#
loop_
_entity_poly.entity_id
_entity_poly.type
_entity_poly.pdbx_seq_one_letter_code
_entity_poly.pdbx_strand_id
1 'polypeptide(L)'
;MEGHLVEKENDVQLIQRILSGDEAAFDVLVQRHQKSVHALAWRKIGDFHDAEEITQDTFLQVYKKLPTLKDPYKFAGWLYVITNRLCFDRMRQKNLTIQSLEDTPVEEVERSSYTHHVSEQRHTEVTERRRAIVKKLLEKLPESERTVMILHYLGEMTVKEISKFLGVSANAIHNRLYRARKRLQEEEALLVQEVLSGVQIPTSVGQNIMQRVADIKLAPQTTPKPVIPWIAFGTAFLLLALLFGASNQYLTRFQRPYSFEAASEPTIAIIDAPVVLETDAKPALRSQVGQDTALNQRTGADLHGSETVSTTELTMQPENIEAWMPDENLRRVIKSELKLGDIPLEIEHLQQLERLLSMDGGIESIVGLEHAVNLKFLHLAPNKISDLTPLANLHNLRILKLYLNRLVDISPLAGLVGLETLHISNNRIVDISPLERLVNLRDLRLDHNRIEYFSPLAGLTKLQILRINDNWGIDISSVPTSNLTEFLYDPTFNIPEIPNRDRIMARQYPSVFAAWHNIINLPTLSWDERLVYHDLYFSNPMFGLHWRWTPTKMKISGNFRTAKQQRDTMLKENPNMIFLVGIYHYGTQDTFVQQAIEVDKCGIYDGIFLNWWQGDRVDAKVAILQKIREVVRDDFLIIVNGLRSKAPHLAPYVNGTFMETRRYHPQGYTHTELQEIEGALLWSEKNLRSPQINSLEGWGLAEEPLDSPRNQQWMRVFTTLSLTHSDGYVSYVTGISSLTHTHHYPIWEGHSNEHAQGKLHDHTHQHYWYDFWSADLGQPVGGKGQLYRGREGVFIREFANGWAVYNRSGKAQQIQLPMQATGVASGITSTSHAVPDLDGEIYLK
;
A
#
# COMPACT_ATOMS: atom_id res chain seq x y z
N MET A 1 -44.78 -21.91 -0.53
CA MET A 1 -44.11 -21.77 -1.83
C MET A 1 -42.71 -22.32 -1.67
N GLU A 2 -42.22 -23.09 -2.63
CA GLU A 2 -40.95 -23.80 -2.53
C GLU A 2 -39.77 -22.85 -2.76
N GLY A 3 -38.72 -22.98 -1.95
CA GLY A 3 -37.50 -22.21 -2.12
C GLY A 3 -36.62 -22.85 -3.20
N HIS A 4 -36.61 -22.30 -4.40
CA HIS A 4 -35.64 -22.69 -5.42
C HIS A 4 -34.23 -22.34 -4.96
N LEU A 5 -33.43 -23.37 -4.67
CA LEU A 5 -31.97 -23.28 -4.66
C LEU A 5 -31.52 -22.91 -6.07
N VAL A 6 -31.08 -21.68 -6.26
CA VAL A 6 -30.44 -21.24 -7.51
C VAL A 6 -29.05 -21.87 -7.57
N GLU A 7 -28.89 -22.93 -8.35
CA GLU A 7 -27.55 -23.44 -8.67
C GLU A 7 -26.71 -22.35 -9.35
N LYS A 8 -25.47 -22.18 -8.91
CA LYS A 8 -24.52 -21.29 -9.60
C LYS A 8 -24.23 -21.84 -10.99
N GLU A 9 -24.61 -21.12 -12.04
CA GLU A 9 -24.34 -21.49 -13.43
C GLU A 9 -22.87 -21.81 -13.66
N ASN A 10 -22.60 -22.97 -14.24
CA ASN A 10 -21.25 -23.41 -14.59
C ASN A 10 -20.79 -22.80 -15.92
N ASP A 11 -19.48 -22.86 -16.20
CA ASP A 11 -18.88 -22.25 -17.39
C ASP A 11 -19.49 -22.78 -18.70
N VAL A 12 -19.98 -24.03 -18.74
CA VAL A 12 -20.60 -24.62 -19.94
C VAL A 12 -21.94 -23.96 -20.24
N GLN A 13 -22.75 -23.68 -19.21
CA GLN A 13 -24.03 -22.96 -19.34
C GLN A 13 -23.80 -21.51 -19.80
N LEU A 14 -22.81 -20.81 -19.23
CA LEU A 14 -22.43 -19.46 -19.68
C LEU A 14 -21.97 -19.46 -21.13
N ILE A 15 -21.08 -20.37 -21.54
CA ILE A 15 -20.61 -20.50 -22.92
C ILE A 15 -21.75 -20.76 -23.90
N GLN A 16 -22.73 -21.60 -23.51
CA GLN A 16 -23.93 -21.84 -24.33
C GLN A 16 -24.78 -20.59 -24.49
N ARG A 17 -24.99 -19.81 -23.41
CA ARG A 17 -25.71 -18.52 -23.46
C ARG A 17 -24.99 -17.51 -24.36
N ILE A 18 -23.68 -17.33 -24.21
CA ILE A 18 -22.86 -16.42 -25.04
C ILE A 18 -22.96 -16.80 -26.52
N LEU A 19 -22.85 -18.10 -26.84
CA LEU A 19 -22.99 -18.59 -28.22
C LEU A 19 -24.41 -18.47 -28.79
N SER A 20 -25.43 -18.22 -27.94
CA SER A 20 -26.80 -17.87 -28.34
C SER A 20 -27.07 -16.36 -28.42
N GLY A 21 -26.06 -15.51 -28.17
CA GLY A 21 -26.17 -14.04 -28.27
C GLY A 21 -26.37 -13.31 -26.93
N ASP A 22 -26.17 -13.98 -25.80
CA ASP A 22 -26.23 -13.35 -24.47
C ASP A 22 -24.87 -12.74 -24.09
N GLU A 23 -24.71 -11.44 -24.37
CA GLU A 23 -23.49 -10.70 -24.06
C GLU A 23 -23.28 -10.48 -22.55
N ALA A 24 -24.36 -10.45 -21.75
CA ALA A 24 -24.26 -10.33 -20.29
C ALA A 24 -23.70 -11.61 -19.64
N ALA A 25 -23.96 -12.78 -20.23
CA ALA A 25 -23.29 -14.02 -19.83
C ALA A 25 -21.77 -14.01 -20.09
N PHE A 26 -21.25 -13.13 -20.97
CA PHE A 26 -19.81 -12.97 -21.17
C PHE A 26 -19.17 -12.17 -20.03
N ASP A 27 -19.81 -11.11 -19.54
CA ASP A 27 -19.33 -10.37 -18.35
C ASP A 27 -19.18 -11.29 -17.13
N VAL A 28 -20.19 -12.13 -16.84
CA VAL A 28 -20.12 -13.14 -15.77
C VAL A 28 -18.95 -14.13 -15.97
N LEU A 29 -18.60 -14.46 -17.22
CA LEU A 29 -17.46 -15.32 -17.55
C LEU A 29 -16.11 -14.59 -17.41
N VAL A 30 -16.04 -13.30 -17.76
CA VAL A 30 -14.86 -12.44 -17.54
C VAL A 30 -14.61 -12.26 -16.04
N GLN A 31 -15.62 -11.83 -15.28
CA GLN A 31 -15.52 -11.60 -13.83
C GLN A 31 -15.02 -12.85 -13.07
N ARG A 32 -15.46 -14.04 -13.50
CA ARG A 32 -15.07 -15.33 -12.91
C ARG A 32 -13.62 -15.72 -13.18
N HIS A 33 -13.05 -15.35 -14.32
CA HIS A 33 -11.72 -15.84 -14.76
C HIS A 33 -10.65 -14.74 -14.88
N GLN A 34 -11.00 -13.46 -14.75
CA GLN A 34 -10.04 -12.35 -14.93
C GLN A 34 -8.89 -12.38 -13.91
N LYS A 35 -9.17 -12.75 -12.65
CA LYS A 35 -8.13 -12.85 -11.61
C LYS A 35 -7.08 -13.91 -11.93
N SER A 36 -7.51 -15.10 -12.36
CA SER A 36 -6.61 -16.21 -12.68
C SER A 36 -5.82 -16.00 -13.98
N VAL A 37 -6.43 -15.36 -14.99
CA VAL A 37 -5.75 -14.93 -16.23
C VAL A 37 -4.69 -13.88 -15.94
N HIS A 38 -5.02 -12.82 -15.18
CA HIS A 38 -4.08 -11.77 -14.83
C HIS A 38 -2.92 -12.30 -13.96
N ALA A 39 -3.23 -13.13 -12.96
CA ALA A 39 -2.23 -13.80 -12.13
C ALA A 39 -1.27 -14.67 -12.97
N LEU A 40 -1.76 -15.35 -14.01
CA LEU A 40 -0.92 -16.09 -14.96
C LEU A 40 -0.07 -15.17 -15.84
N ALA A 41 -0.63 -14.06 -16.35
CA ALA A 41 0.07 -13.09 -17.19
C ALA A 41 1.19 -12.38 -16.42
N TRP A 42 0.92 -11.89 -15.20
CA TRP A 42 1.92 -11.25 -14.35
C TRP A 42 3.06 -12.20 -13.98
N ARG A 43 2.73 -13.47 -13.70
CA ARG A 43 3.71 -14.56 -13.49
C ARG A 43 4.60 -14.84 -14.70
N LYS A 44 4.21 -14.44 -15.91
CA LYS A 44 4.97 -14.63 -17.15
C LYS A 44 5.78 -13.41 -17.56
N ILE A 45 5.22 -12.20 -17.41
CA ILE A 45 5.86 -10.95 -17.87
C ILE A 45 6.66 -10.25 -16.76
N GLY A 46 6.22 -10.34 -15.51
CA GLY A 46 6.87 -9.68 -14.37
C GLY A 46 6.63 -8.17 -14.24
N ASP A 47 5.81 -7.61 -15.12
CA ASP A 47 5.26 -6.24 -15.13
C ASP A 47 3.73 -6.30 -14.98
N PHE A 48 3.15 -5.42 -14.15
CA PHE A 48 1.73 -5.44 -13.81
C PHE A 48 0.83 -4.84 -14.89
N HIS A 49 1.29 -3.79 -15.59
CA HIS A 49 0.50 -3.09 -16.61
C HIS A 49 0.50 -3.85 -17.93
N ASP A 50 1.64 -4.44 -18.34
CA ASP A 50 1.65 -5.42 -19.45
C ASP A 50 0.71 -6.61 -19.17
N ALA A 51 0.67 -7.09 -17.92
CA ALA A 51 -0.19 -8.20 -17.52
C ALA A 51 -1.67 -7.81 -17.53
N GLU A 52 -2.00 -6.56 -17.21
CA GLU A 52 -3.35 -6.02 -17.38
C GLU A 52 -3.76 -6.01 -18.86
N GLU A 53 -2.90 -5.46 -19.73
CA GLU A 53 -3.16 -5.37 -21.17
C GLU A 53 -3.31 -6.77 -21.81
N ILE A 54 -2.43 -7.73 -21.47
CA ILE A 54 -2.54 -9.13 -21.88
C ILE A 54 -3.80 -9.80 -21.33
N THR A 55 -4.30 -9.38 -20.15
CA THR A 55 -5.57 -9.88 -19.62
C THR A 55 -6.73 -9.42 -20.50
N GLN A 56 -6.77 -8.12 -20.84
CA GLN A 56 -7.77 -7.56 -21.75
C GLN A 56 -7.73 -8.26 -23.12
N ASP A 57 -6.53 -8.37 -23.72
CA ASP A 57 -6.32 -9.08 -24.99
C ASP A 57 -6.68 -10.57 -24.92
N THR A 58 -6.45 -11.24 -23.79
CA THR A 58 -6.87 -12.63 -23.59
C THR A 58 -8.38 -12.75 -23.72
N PHE A 59 -9.16 -11.91 -23.02
CA PHE A 59 -10.62 -11.99 -23.10
C PHE A 59 -11.18 -11.56 -24.47
N LEU A 60 -10.54 -10.58 -25.14
CA LEU A 60 -10.89 -10.22 -26.52
C LEU A 60 -10.61 -11.35 -27.51
N GLN A 61 -9.51 -12.09 -27.35
CA GLN A 61 -9.21 -13.28 -28.15
C GLN A 61 -10.14 -14.45 -27.82
N VAL A 62 -10.51 -14.62 -26.55
CA VAL A 62 -11.50 -15.62 -26.09
C VAL A 62 -12.87 -15.34 -26.71
N TYR A 63 -13.40 -14.12 -26.61
CA TYR A 63 -14.69 -13.73 -27.20
C TYR A 63 -14.72 -14.01 -28.71
N LYS A 64 -13.73 -13.49 -29.44
CA LYS A 64 -13.58 -13.68 -30.91
C LYS A 64 -13.44 -15.14 -31.33
N LYS A 65 -12.96 -16.04 -30.46
CA LYS A 65 -12.68 -17.46 -30.78
C LYS A 65 -13.58 -18.45 -30.05
N LEU A 66 -14.49 -18.02 -29.18
CA LEU A 66 -15.38 -18.91 -28.42
C LEU A 66 -16.19 -19.86 -29.33
N PRO A 67 -16.67 -19.44 -30.53
CA PRO A 67 -17.30 -20.35 -31.51
C PRO A 67 -16.42 -21.52 -31.99
N THR A 68 -15.11 -21.49 -31.76
CA THR A 68 -14.16 -22.56 -32.17
C THR A 68 -13.92 -23.61 -31.08
N LEU A 69 -14.43 -23.40 -29.85
CA LEU A 69 -14.23 -24.31 -28.72
C LEU A 69 -15.12 -25.55 -28.84
N LYS A 70 -14.56 -26.63 -29.41
CA LYS A 70 -15.25 -27.92 -29.64
C LYS A 70 -15.73 -28.64 -28.37
N ASP A 71 -15.23 -28.27 -27.20
CA ASP A 71 -15.56 -28.89 -25.92
C ASP A 71 -15.55 -27.84 -24.79
N PRO A 72 -16.72 -27.32 -24.38
CA PRO A 72 -16.83 -26.33 -23.31
C PRO A 72 -16.26 -26.77 -21.97
N TYR A 73 -16.21 -28.08 -21.64
CA TYR A 73 -15.64 -28.54 -20.37
C TYR A 73 -14.13 -28.27 -20.27
N LYS A 74 -13.45 -28.16 -21.42
CA LYS A 74 -12.02 -27.83 -21.54
C LYS A 74 -11.72 -26.32 -21.55
N PHE A 75 -12.73 -25.45 -21.41
CA PHE A 75 -12.57 -23.98 -21.44
C PHE A 75 -11.38 -23.46 -20.63
N ALA A 76 -11.24 -23.86 -19.36
CA ALA A 76 -10.15 -23.40 -18.49
C ALA A 76 -8.74 -23.72 -19.04
N GLY A 77 -8.54 -24.89 -19.66
CA GLY A 77 -7.26 -25.25 -20.28
C GLY A 77 -7.03 -24.56 -21.63
N TRP A 78 -8.11 -24.27 -22.37
CA TRP A 78 -8.05 -23.49 -23.60
C TRP A 78 -7.73 -22.01 -23.33
N LEU A 79 -8.33 -21.44 -22.28
CA LEU A 79 -8.03 -20.11 -21.74
C LEU A 79 -6.55 -19.99 -21.35
N TYR A 80 -6.04 -20.94 -20.56
CA TYR A 80 -4.60 -21.02 -20.22
C TYR A 80 -3.70 -20.98 -21.46
N VAL A 81 -4.04 -21.73 -22.53
CA VAL A 81 -3.26 -21.76 -23.78
C VAL A 81 -3.29 -20.40 -24.50
N ILE A 82 -4.42 -19.70 -24.52
CA ILE A 82 -4.52 -18.35 -25.10
C ILE A 82 -3.67 -17.36 -24.30
N THR A 83 -3.84 -17.29 -22.97
CA THR A 83 -3.06 -16.38 -22.09
C THR A 83 -1.57 -16.61 -22.24
N ASN A 84 -1.13 -17.87 -22.11
CA ASN A 84 0.29 -18.23 -22.18
C ASN A 84 0.89 -17.93 -23.56
N ARG A 85 0.12 -18.05 -24.66
CA ARG A 85 0.58 -17.65 -26.00
C ARG A 85 0.75 -16.14 -26.12
N LEU A 86 -0.24 -15.35 -25.70
CA LEU A 86 -0.15 -13.88 -25.74
C LEU A 86 1.02 -13.35 -24.90
N CYS A 87 1.30 -13.99 -23.77
CA CYS A 87 2.49 -13.70 -22.98
C CYS A 87 3.78 -13.91 -23.79
N PHE A 88 3.93 -15.06 -24.48
CA PHE A 88 5.11 -15.32 -25.31
C PHE A 88 5.21 -14.37 -26.51
N ASP A 89 4.09 -14.02 -27.15
CA ASP A 89 4.05 -13.09 -28.27
C ASP A 89 4.45 -11.65 -27.81
N ARG A 90 3.96 -11.15 -26.66
CA ARG A 90 4.41 -9.86 -26.05
C ARG A 90 5.86 -9.91 -25.57
N MET A 91 6.33 -11.00 -24.96
CA MET A 91 7.75 -11.15 -24.59
C MET A 91 8.69 -11.10 -25.82
N ARG A 92 8.22 -11.59 -26.98
CA ARG A 92 8.96 -11.50 -28.24
C ARG A 92 8.95 -10.08 -28.82
N GLN A 93 7.87 -9.32 -28.61
CA GLN A 93 7.75 -7.91 -29.01
C GLN A 93 8.53 -6.96 -28.08
N LYS A 94 8.59 -7.21 -26.76
CA LYS A 94 9.31 -6.32 -25.83
C LYS A 94 10.85 -6.35 -26.02
N ASN A 95 11.35 -7.28 -26.84
CA ASN A 95 12.73 -7.32 -27.34
C ASN A 95 12.92 -6.61 -28.70
N LEU A 96 11.87 -6.04 -29.30
CA LEU A 96 11.87 -5.44 -30.64
C LEU A 96 10.90 -4.25 -30.73
N THR A 97 11.47 -3.03 -30.78
CA THR A 97 10.83 -1.70 -31.00
C THR A 97 10.46 -0.91 -29.74
N ILE A 98 11.01 0.30 -29.66
CA ILE A 98 10.47 1.47 -28.94
C ILE A 98 10.29 2.55 -30.01
N GLN A 99 9.19 3.30 -29.98
CA GLN A 99 9.02 4.55 -30.74
C GLN A 99 8.24 5.58 -29.92
N SER A 100 8.54 6.86 -30.14
CA SER A 100 7.98 8.01 -29.43
C SER A 100 6.89 8.71 -30.24
N LEU A 101 6.11 9.58 -29.59
CA LEU A 101 5.31 10.64 -30.19
C LEU A 101 5.03 11.73 -29.15
N GLU A 102 5.22 12.99 -29.53
CA GLU A 102 5.00 14.19 -28.70
C GLU A 102 3.80 15.00 -29.23
N ASP A 103 3.22 15.87 -28.38
CA ASP A 103 2.90 17.29 -28.66
C ASP A 103 1.71 17.83 -27.83
N THR A 104 1.95 18.88 -27.03
CA THR A 104 1.09 20.07 -26.77
C THR A 104 1.76 20.95 -25.69
N PRO A 105 1.83 22.30 -25.82
CA PRO A 105 2.55 23.15 -24.86
C PRO A 105 1.82 23.37 -23.52
N VAL A 106 2.59 23.71 -22.46
CA VAL A 106 2.09 24.00 -21.11
C VAL A 106 2.43 25.44 -20.73
N GLU A 107 1.45 26.34 -20.69
CA GLU A 107 1.68 27.73 -20.24
C GLU A 107 0.45 28.43 -19.59
N GLU A 108 -0.59 27.68 -19.17
CA GLU A 108 -1.70 28.25 -18.35
C GLU A 108 -2.34 27.27 -17.33
N VAL A 109 -1.62 26.22 -16.91
CA VAL A 109 -2.16 25.12 -16.07
C VAL A 109 -1.57 25.07 -14.63
N GLU A 110 -0.51 25.84 -14.35
CA GLU A 110 0.34 25.73 -13.15
C GLU A 110 -0.26 26.22 -11.81
N ARG A 111 -1.58 26.11 -11.58
CA ARG A 111 -2.17 26.52 -10.28
C ARG A 111 -3.30 25.69 -9.67
N SER A 112 -3.76 24.62 -10.33
CA SER A 112 -4.73 23.69 -9.73
C SER A 112 -4.30 22.21 -9.79
N SER A 113 -3.49 21.82 -10.76
CA SER A 113 -3.14 20.40 -11.00
C SER A 113 -2.17 19.78 -9.98
N TYR A 114 -1.35 20.59 -9.28
CA TYR A 114 -0.32 20.10 -8.36
C TYR A 114 -0.91 19.26 -7.22
N THR A 115 -2.03 19.70 -6.64
CA THR A 115 -2.68 19.04 -5.50
C THR A 115 -3.25 17.66 -5.87
N HIS A 116 -3.73 17.49 -7.11
CA HIS A 116 -4.35 16.25 -7.58
C HIS A 116 -3.33 15.25 -8.17
N HIS A 117 -2.16 15.70 -8.61
CA HIS A 117 -1.10 14.80 -9.06
C HIS A 117 -0.38 14.11 -7.88
N VAL A 118 -0.27 14.81 -6.74
CA VAL A 118 0.41 14.31 -5.53
C VAL A 118 -0.44 13.32 -4.72
N SER A 119 -1.77 13.28 -4.92
CA SER A 119 -2.65 12.29 -4.27
C SER A 119 -2.53 10.91 -4.91
N GLU A 120 -2.67 10.78 -6.24
CA GLU A 120 -2.66 9.47 -6.91
C GLU A 120 -1.29 8.74 -6.81
N GLN A 121 -0.18 9.47 -6.85
CA GLN A 121 1.16 8.88 -6.68
C GLN A 121 1.35 8.23 -5.29
N ARG A 122 0.67 8.72 -4.24
CA ARG A 122 0.79 8.16 -2.88
C ARG A 122 0.13 6.77 -2.76
N HIS A 123 -0.92 6.52 -3.54
CA HIS A 123 -1.64 5.24 -3.52
C HIS A 123 -0.90 4.15 -4.34
N THR A 124 -0.19 4.55 -5.40
CA THR A 124 0.64 3.65 -6.20
C THR A 124 1.98 3.32 -5.52
N GLU A 125 2.70 4.27 -4.92
CA GLU A 125 4.04 3.99 -4.34
C GLU A 125 4.04 2.94 -3.20
N VAL A 126 3.05 2.93 -2.32
CA VAL A 126 2.94 1.93 -1.24
C VAL A 126 2.70 0.54 -1.82
N THR A 127 1.81 0.46 -2.80
CA THR A 127 1.41 -0.77 -3.49
C THR A 127 2.58 -1.34 -4.31
N GLU A 128 3.31 -0.51 -5.05
CA GLU A 128 4.52 -0.92 -5.77
C GLU A 128 5.65 -1.38 -4.83
N ARG A 129 5.85 -0.70 -3.69
CA ARG A 129 6.86 -1.13 -2.72
C ARG A 129 6.53 -2.49 -2.10
N ARG A 130 5.24 -2.79 -1.88
CA ARG A 130 4.76 -4.13 -1.48
C ARG A 130 4.95 -5.15 -2.61
N ARG A 131 4.57 -4.82 -3.86
CA ARG A 131 4.76 -5.67 -5.06
C ARG A 131 6.24 -6.05 -5.26
N ALA A 132 7.17 -5.11 -5.08
CA ALA A 132 8.62 -5.36 -5.20
C ALA A 132 9.17 -6.34 -4.15
N ILE A 133 8.69 -6.26 -2.90
CA ILE A 133 9.06 -7.22 -1.85
C ILE A 133 8.54 -8.62 -2.20
N VAL A 134 7.28 -8.73 -2.62
CA VAL A 134 6.69 -10.01 -3.06
C VAL A 134 7.42 -10.60 -4.27
N LYS A 135 7.82 -9.79 -5.25
CA LYS A 135 8.62 -10.23 -6.39
C LYS A 135 9.93 -10.91 -5.93
N LYS A 136 10.69 -10.23 -5.06
CA LYS A 136 11.95 -10.74 -4.48
C LYS A 136 11.77 -12.00 -3.61
N LEU A 137 10.63 -12.14 -2.92
CA LEU A 137 10.31 -13.34 -2.13
C LEU A 137 9.88 -14.52 -3.02
N LEU A 138 9.01 -14.28 -4.01
CA LEU A 138 8.59 -15.29 -4.98
C LEU A 138 9.75 -15.79 -5.85
N GLU A 139 10.74 -14.95 -6.14
CA GLU A 139 11.98 -15.32 -6.84
C GLU A 139 12.78 -16.42 -6.10
N LYS A 140 12.71 -16.50 -4.76
CA LYS A 140 13.30 -17.61 -3.97
C LYS A 140 12.68 -18.98 -4.26
N LEU A 141 11.48 -19.03 -4.83
CA LEU A 141 10.74 -20.28 -5.06
C LEU A 141 11.05 -20.92 -6.42
N PRO A 142 11.12 -22.27 -6.51
CA PRO A 142 11.06 -23.00 -7.77
C PRO A 142 9.81 -22.63 -8.59
N GLU A 143 9.93 -22.60 -9.92
CA GLU A 143 8.86 -22.11 -10.82
C GLU A 143 7.50 -22.81 -10.59
N SER A 144 7.51 -24.11 -10.34
CA SER A 144 6.28 -24.90 -10.10
C SER A 144 5.65 -24.67 -8.73
N GLU A 145 6.42 -24.20 -7.74
CA GLU A 145 5.92 -23.80 -6.42
C GLU A 145 5.41 -22.34 -6.48
N ARG A 146 6.19 -21.44 -7.09
CA ARG A 146 5.86 -20.03 -7.36
C ARG A 146 4.55 -19.85 -8.12
N THR A 147 4.38 -20.57 -9.22
CA THR A 147 3.17 -20.49 -10.08
C THR A 147 1.91 -20.85 -9.30
N VAL A 148 1.99 -21.83 -8.41
CA VAL A 148 0.84 -22.29 -7.62
C VAL A 148 0.50 -21.31 -6.50
N MET A 149 1.48 -20.68 -5.84
CA MET A 149 1.20 -19.59 -4.89
C MET A 149 0.50 -18.41 -5.54
N ILE A 150 0.97 -17.95 -6.71
CA ILE A 150 0.37 -16.81 -7.41
C ILE A 150 -1.09 -17.10 -7.80
N LEU A 151 -1.37 -18.27 -8.39
CA LEU A 151 -2.74 -18.66 -8.76
C LEU A 151 -3.66 -18.87 -7.56
N HIS A 152 -3.13 -19.28 -6.40
CA HIS A 152 -3.91 -19.48 -5.19
C HIS A 152 -4.25 -18.18 -4.45
N TYR A 153 -3.28 -17.25 -4.34
CA TYR A 153 -3.42 -16.05 -3.50
C TYR A 153 -3.86 -14.79 -4.24
N LEU A 154 -3.44 -14.61 -5.50
CA LEU A 154 -3.86 -13.51 -6.38
C LEU A 154 -4.94 -13.95 -7.37
N GLY A 155 -4.83 -15.18 -7.88
CA GLY A 155 -5.88 -15.79 -8.71
C GLY A 155 -7.10 -16.27 -7.93
N GLU A 156 -7.05 -16.26 -6.58
CA GLU A 156 -8.07 -16.75 -5.64
C GLU A 156 -8.53 -18.20 -5.86
N MET A 157 -7.78 -18.97 -6.65
CA MET A 157 -8.21 -20.29 -7.12
C MET A 157 -8.12 -21.34 -6.01
N THR A 158 -9.14 -22.20 -5.90
CA THR A 158 -9.05 -23.39 -5.06
C THR A 158 -8.08 -24.41 -5.68
N VAL A 159 -7.55 -25.30 -4.84
CA VAL A 159 -6.68 -26.42 -5.27
C VAL A 159 -7.29 -27.23 -6.43
N LYS A 160 -8.62 -27.37 -6.46
CA LYS A 160 -9.36 -28.11 -7.51
C LYS A 160 -9.38 -27.34 -8.84
N GLU A 161 -9.48 -26.03 -8.81
CA GLU A 161 -9.46 -25.18 -10.00
C GLU A 161 -8.04 -25.03 -10.55
N ILE A 162 -7.02 -24.82 -9.70
CA ILE A 162 -5.61 -24.83 -10.11
C ILE A 162 -5.25 -26.19 -10.74
N SER A 163 -5.74 -27.29 -10.17
CA SER A 163 -5.58 -28.64 -10.71
C SER A 163 -6.17 -28.77 -12.14
N LYS A 164 -7.39 -28.27 -12.37
CA LYS A 164 -8.02 -28.25 -13.71
C LYS A 164 -7.30 -27.30 -14.69
N PHE A 165 -6.85 -26.14 -14.22
CA PHE A 165 -6.24 -25.07 -15.03
C PHE A 165 -4.81 -25.40 -15.48
N LEU A 166 -4.00 -25.99 -14.59
CA LEU A 166 -2.63 -26.42 -14.90
C LEU A 166 -2.53 -27.86 -15.44
N GLY A 167 -3.61 -28.64 -15.40
CA GLY A 167 -3.62 -30.04 -15.87
C GLY A 167 -2.84 -31.01 -14.99
N VAL A 168 -2.76 -30.77 -13.68
CA VAL A 168 -1.98 -31.57 -12.72
C VAL A 168 -2.84 -31.99 -11.51
N SER A 169 -2.46 -33.04 -10.78
CA SER A 169 -3.27 -33.55 -9.67
C SER A 169 -3.38 -32.60 -8.48
N ALA A 170 -4.53 -32.61 -7.79
CA ALA A 170 -4.78 -31.80 -6.59
C ALA A 170 -3.75 -32.05 -5.46
N ASN A 171 -3.22 -33.27 -5.34
CA ASN A 171 -2.17 -33.59 -4.37
C ASN A 171 -0.82 -32.95 -4.76
N ALA A 172 -0.50 -32.87 -6.07
CA ALA A 172 0.69 -32.16 -6.52
C ALA A 172 0.58 -30.64 -6.26
N ILE A 173 -0.63 -30.07 -6.34
CA ILE A 173 -0.90 -28.67 -5.97
C ILE A 173 -0.74 -28.44 -4.45
N HIS A 174 -1.33 -29.29 -3.60
CA HIS A 174 -1.11 -29.23 -2.14
C HIS A 174 0.38 -29.32 -1.78
N ASN A 175 1.11 -30.29 -2.35
CA ASN A 175 2.54 -30.48 -2.08
C ASN A 175 3.42 -29.37 -2.66
N ARG A 176 2.92 -28.55 -3.59
CA ARG A 176 3.59 -27.33 -4.07
C ARG A 176 3.33 -26.14 -3.14
N LEU A 177 2.07 -25.92 -2.71
CA LEU A 177 1.74 -24.88 -1.72
C LEU A 177 2.45 -25.10 -0.39
N TYR A 178 2.46 -26.33 0.13
CA TYR A 178 3.11 -26.66 1.40
C TYR A 178 4.62 -26.41 1.35
N ARG A 179 5.30 -26.87 0.29
CA ARG A 179 6.74 -26.61 0.10
C ARG A 179 7.04 -25.12 -0.10
N ALA A 180 6.20 -24.40 -0.84
CA ALA A 180 6.37 -22.96 -1.03
C ALA A 180 6.33 -22.19 0.32
N ARG A 181 5.28 -22.43 1.13
CA ARG A 181 5.16 -21.84 2.48
C ARG A 181 6.33 -22.21 3.39
N LYS A 182 6.78 -23.48 3.35
CA LYS A 182 7.92 -23.96 4.16
C LYS A 182 9.28 -23.39 3.71
N ARG A 183 9.49 -23.14 2.42
CA ARG A 183 10.70 -22.46 1.90
C ARG A 183 10.72 -20.96 2.24
N LEU A 184 9.55 -20.34 2.38
CA LEU A 184 9.36 -18.96 2.83
C LEU A 184 9.13 -18.85 4.36
N GLN A 185 9.73 -19.75 5.13
CA GLN A 185 9.80 -19.76 6.61
C GLN A 185 8.60 -19.13 7.36
N GLU A 186 7.37 -19.52 7.01
CA GLU A 186 6.08 -19.19 7.65
C GLU A 186 5.76 -17.67 7.86
N GLU A 187 6.60 -16.90 8.55
CA GLU A 187 6.50 -15.44 8.69
C GLU A 187 6.63 -14.70 7.35
N GLU A 188 7.63 -15.02 6.48
CA GLU A 188 7.67 -14.43 5.13
C GLU A 188 6.49 -14.92 4.26
N ALA A 189 5.99 -16.13 4.49
CA ALA A 189 4.86 -16.69 3.76
C ALA A 189 3.54 -15.95 4.08
N LEU A 190 3.35 -15.52 5.33
CA LEU A 190 2.23 -14.64 5.72
C LEU A 190 2.34 -13.27 5.05
N LEU A 191 3.54 -12.68 5.00
CA LEU A 191 3.82 -11.43 4.28
C LEU A 191 3.49 -11.53 2.78
N VAL A 192 3.85 -12.63 2.13
CA VAL A 192 3.50 -12.86 0.71
C VAL A 192 2.00 -13.12 0.52
N GLN A 193 1.33 -13.76 1.48
CA GLN A 193 -0.13 -13.94 1.46
C GLN A 193 -0.87 -12.60 1.62
N GLU A 194 -0.53 -11.81 2.63
CA GLU A 194 -1.15 -10.50 2.93
C GLU A 194 -1.02 -9.55 1.73
N VAL A 195 0.16 -9.51 1.09
CA VAL A 195 0.36 -8.66 -0.10
C VAL A 195 -0.28 -9.26 -1.35
N LEU A 196 -0.16 -10.56 -1.66
CA LEU A 196 -0.76 -11.12 -2.88
C LEU A 196 -2.29 -11.06 -2.88
N SER A 197 -2.93 -11.20 -1.71
CA SER A 197 -4.38 -11.02 -1.58
C SER A 197 -4.81 -9.56 -1.39
N GLY A 198 -3.87 -8.64 -1.14
CA GLY A 198 -4.09 -7.19 -1.17
C GLY A 198 -3.95 -6.55 -2.57
N VAL A 199 -3.33 -7.24 -3.54
CA VAL A 199 -3.22 -6.73 -4.92
C VAL A 199 -4.58 -6.81 -5.62
N GLN A 200 -5.36 -5.73 -5.50
CA GLN A 200 -6.57 -5.54 -6.30
C GLN A 200 -6.20 -5.36 -7.79
N ILE A 201 -6.91 -6.09 -8.65
CA ILE A 201 -6.90 -5.86 -10.10
C ILE A 201 -7.92 -4.74 -10.39
N PRO A 202 -7.58 -3.72 -11.19
CA PRO A 202 -8.49 -2.60 -11.44
C PRO A 202 -9.86 -3.05 -11.96
N THR A 203 -10.95 -2.52 -11.39
CA THR A 203 -12.33 -2.80 -11.85
C THR A 203 -12.58 -2.29 -13.27
N SER A 204 -11.78 -1.35 -13.74
CA SER A 204 -11.70 -0.93 -15.13
C SER A 204 -11.35 -2.07 -16.10
N VAL A 205 -10.65 -3.14 -15.69
CA VAL A 205 -10.30 -4.26 -16.59
C VAL A 205 -11.54 -4.89 -17.20
N GLY A 206 -12.54 -5.25 -16.36
CA GLY A 206 -13.80 -5.81 -16.83
C GLY A 206 -14.58 -4.82 -17.70
N GLN A 207 -14.63 -3.55 -17.31
CA GLN A 207 -15.33 -2.49 -18.04
C GLN A 207 -14.70 -2.21 -19.41
N ASN A 208 -13.36 -2.15 -19.49
CA ASN A 208 -12.59 -1.98 -20.72
C ASN A 208 -12.76 -3.19 -21.66
N ILE A 209 -12.79 -4.41 -21.12
CA ILE A 209 -13.12 -5.62 -21.90
C ILE A 209 -14.54 -5.51 -22.46
N MET A 210 -15.55 -5.20 -21.63
CA MET A 210 -16.94 -5.14 -22.07
C MET A 210 -17.22 -3.99 -23.06
N GLN A 211 -16.59 -2.82 -22.91
CA GLN A 211 -16.62 -1.75 -23.92
C GLN A 211 -16.04 -2.22 -25.25
N ARG A 212 -14.81 -2.77 -25.24
CA ARG A 212 -14.16 -3.29 -26.47
C ARG A 212 -14.89 -4.51 -27.06
N VAL A 213 -15.72 -5.21 -26.29
CA VAL A 213 -16.59 -6.30 -26.75
C VAL A 213 -17.87 -5.79 -27.42
N ALA A 214 -18.47 -4.69 -26.96
CA ALA A 214 -19.66 -4.09 -27.58
C ALA A 214 -19.41 -3.64 -29.03
N ASP A 215 -18.18 -3.27 -29.37
CA ASP A 215 -17.76 -2.96 -30.75
C ASP A 215 -17.60 -4.21 -31.65
N ILE A 216 -17.59 -5.42 -31.08
CA ILE A 216 -17.32 -6.68 -31.78
C ILE A 216 -18.60 -7.50 -31.96
N LYS A 217 -19.25 -7.35 -33.11
CA LYS A 217 -20.37 -8.23 -33.48
C LYS A 217 -19.87 -9.65 -33.78
N LEU A 218 -20.32 -10.64 -33.00
CA LEU A 218 -20.16 -12.05 -33.32
C LEU A 218 -20.88 -12.37 -34.63
N ALA A 219 -20.17 -12.94 -35.60
CA ALA A 219 -20.78 -13.39 -36.85
C ALA A 219 -21.70 -14.60 -36.57
N PRO A 220 -22.97 -14.59 -37.03
CA PRO A 220 -23.91 -15.67 -36.76
C PRO A 220 -23.44 -16.97 -37.46
N GLN A 221 -23.55 -18.11 -36.76
CA GLN A 221 -23.14 -19.39 -37.33
C GLN A 221 -24.08 -19.82 -38.46
N THR A 222 -23.54 -19.90 -39.68
CA THR A 222 -24.22 -20.52 -40.82
C THR A 222 -24.31 -22.03 -40.60
N THR A 223 -25.52 -22.54 -40.40
CA THR A 223 -25.76 -23.98 -40.20
C THR A 223 -25.42 -24.76 -41.49
N PRO A 224 -24.58 -25.81 -41.42
CA PRO A 224 -24.12 -26.51 -42.62
C PRO A 224 -25.12 -27.57 -43.09
N LYS A 225 -25.39 -27.61 -44.40
CA LYS A 225 -25.86 -28.80 -45.16
C LYS A 225 -25.42 -28.64 -46.64
N PRO A 226 -25.35 -29.72 -47.44
CA PRO A 226 -24.10 -30.01 -48.15
C PRO A 226 -24.24 -30.08 -49.68
N VAL A 227 -23.10 -30.10 -50.39
CA VAL A 227 -22.77 -31.06 -51.46
C VAL A 227 -21.31 -30.83 -51.92
N ILE A 228 -20.70 -31.88 -52.46
CA ILE A 228 -19.31 -32.07 -52.93
C ILE A 228 -19.45 -32.54 -54.41
N PRO A 229 -18.55 -32.31 -55.42
CA PRO A 229 -17.09 -32.07 -55.36
C PRO A 229 -16.44 -31.11 -56.42
N TRP A 230 -15.10 -31.10 -56.41
CA TRP A 230 -14.15 -31.06 -57.57
C TRP A 230 -13.60 -29.73 -58.17
N ILE A 231 -12.25 -29.69 -58.16
CA ILE A 231 -11.29 -29.13 -59.15
C ILE A 231 -10.83 -27.65 -58.99
N ALA A 232 -9.52 -27.49 -59.20
CA ALA A 232 -8.72 -26.26 -59.37
C ALA A 232 -8.63 -25.26 -58.20
N PHE A 233 -7.54 -25.36 -57.42
CA PHE A 233 -6.45 -24.36 -57.51
C PHE A 233 -5.13 -24.90 -56.89
N GLY A 234 -4.33 -25.58 -57.71
CA GLY A 234 -3.05 -26.16 -57.31
C GLY A 234 -1.84 -25.26 -57.61
N THR A 235 -1.58 -24.26 -56.76
CA THR A 235 -0.36 -23.42 -56.84
C THR A 235 0.26 -23.08 -55.49
N ALA A 236 -0.54 -22.83 -54.45
CA ALA A 236 -0.05 -22.36 -53.14
C ALA A 236 0.80 -23.38 -52.35
N PHE A 237 0.64 -24.68 -52.60
CA PHE A 237 1.23 -25.73 -51.75
C PHE A 237 2.74 -25.96 -51.98
N LEU A 238 3.26 -25.63 -53.17
CA LEU A 238 4.68 -25.85 -53.51
C LEU A 238 5.62 -24.80 -52.90
N LEU A 239 5.16 -23.57 -52.69
CA LEU A 239 5.96 -22.51 -52.05
C LEU A 239 6.20 -22.76 -50.54
N LEU A 240 5.24 -23.39 -49.85
CA LEU A 240 5.40 -23.77 -48.45
C LEU A 240 6.34 -24.98 -48.27
N ALA A 241 6.39 -25.90 -49.24
CA ALA A 241 7.29 -27.05 -49.20
C ALA A 241 8.78 -26.64 -49.30
N LEU A 242 9.10 -25.60 -50.08
CA LEU A 242 10.47 -25.11 -50.26
C LEU A 242 11.03 -24.36 -49.04
N LEU A 243 10.17 -23.73 -48.22
CA LEU A 243 10.60 -22.98 -47.02
C LEU A 243 10.91 -23.85 -45.79
N PHE A 244 10.60 -25.15 -45.81
CA PHE A 244 10.89 -26.11 -44.73
C PHE A 244 11.94 -27.17 -45.11
N GLY A 245 12.61 -27.01 -46.26
CA GLY A 245 13.37 -28.10 -46.90
C GLY A 245 14.88 -28.20 -46.64
N ALA A 246 15.56 -27.19 -46.07
CA ALA A 246 17.03 -27.16 -46.11
C ALA A 246 17.77 -26.40 -44.96
N SER A 247 17.58 -26.79 -43.69
CA SER A 247 18.53 -26.45 -42.60
C SER A 247 18.41 -27.35 -41.36
N ASN A 248 18.11 -28.65 -41.56
CA ASN A 248 17.93 -29.62 -40.47
C ASN A 248 19.28 -30.07 -39.85
N GLN A 249 19.87 -29.24 -38.98
CA GLN A 249 21.01 -29.68 -38.14
C GLN A 249 21.16 -29.04 -36.75
N TYR A 250 20.31 -28.07 -36.35
CA TYR A 250 20.40 -27.41 -35.03
C TYR A 250 19.13 -27.49 -34.15
N LEU A 251 18.16 -28.36 -34.48
CA LEU A 251 16.89 -28.51 -33.75
C LEU A 251 16.73 -29.85 -32.99
N THR A 252 17.82 -30.57 -32.73
CA THR A 252 17.82 -31.90 -32.05
C THR A 252 18.45 -31.89 -30.65
N ARG A 253 18.65 -30.71 -30.04
CA ARG A 253 18.94 -30.57 -28.60
C ARG A 253 17.98 -29.55 -27.98
N PHE A 254 17.65 -29.77 -26.70
CA PHE A 254 16.69 -28.99 -25.89
C PHE A 254 15.20 -29.10 -26.26
N GLN A 255 14.76 -30.26 -26.74
CA GLN A 255 13.51 -30.84 -26.23
C GLN A 255 13.81 -32.05 -25.33
N ARG A 256 13.63 -31.86 -24.02
CA ARG A 256 13.23 -32.92 -23.08
C ARG A 256 11.99 -32.41 -22.34
N PRO A 257 10.86 -33.14 -22.33
CA PRO A 257 9.72 -32.74 -21.53
C PRO A 257 10.07 -32.82 -20.04
N TYR A 258 9.46 -31.96 -19.24
CA TYR A 258 9.59 -31.98 -17.78
C TYR A 258 9.07 -33.31 -17.24
N SER A 259 9.88 -34.04 -16.45
CA SER A 259 9.40 -35.25 -15.78
C SER A 259 8.44 -34.89 -14.64
N PHE A 260 7.35 -35.64 -14.51
CA PHE A 260 6.40 -35.51 -13.41
C PHE A 260 6.76 -36.34 -12.18
N GLU A 261 7.83 -37.15 -12.25
CA GLU A 261 8.24 -38.12 -11.22
C GLU A 261 9.62 -37.77 -10.61
N ALA A 262 9.87 -36.48 -10.34
CA ALA A 262 11.05 -36.07 -9.59
C ALA A 262 10.96 -36.55 -8.13
N ALA A 263 11.78 -37.52 -7.76
CA ALA A 263 11.85 -38.08 -6.41
C ALA A 263 12.30 -37.05 -5.36
N SER A 264 12.00 -37.30 -4.08
CA SER A 264 12.40 -36.40 -2.99
C SER A 264 13.91 -36.45 -2.75
N GLU A 265 14.53 -35.27 -2.64
CA GLU A 265 15.80 -35.13 -1.93
C GLU A 265 15.57 -35.51 -0.44
N PRO A 266 16.49 -36.27 0.20
CA PRO A 266 16.36 -36.66 1.59
C PRO A 266 16.86 -35.56 2.55
N THR A 267 16.15 -35.36 3.65
CA THR A 267 16.53 -34.45 4.74
C THR A 267 17.82 -34.91 5.44
N ILE A 268 18.75 -33.99 5.70
CA ILE A 268 19.84 -34.22 6.66
C ILE A 268 19.46 -33.58 8.00
N ALA A 269 19.55 -34.37 9.07
CA ALA A 269 19.50 -33.92 10.45
C ALA A 269 20.60 -34.66 11.26
N ILE A 270 21.11 -34.00 12.29
CA ILE A 270 22.26 -34.41 13.13
C ILE A 270 21.74 -35.22 14.34
N ILE A 271 22.50 -36.19 14.90
CA ILE A 271 23.03 -36.32 16.31
C ILE A 271 23.90 -37.62 16.44
N ASP A 272 25.11 -37.45 17.00
CA ASP A 272 26.09 -38.33 17.70
C ASP A 272 26.06 -39.90 17.71
N ALA A 273 27.21 -40.49 17.27
CA ALA A 273 28.13 -41.45 17.94
C ALA A 273 27.66 -42.83 18.53
N PRO A 274 28.55 -43.80 18.90
CA PRO A 274 30.03 -43.87 18.86
C PRO A 274 30.67 -45.21 18.31
N VAL A 275 32.00 -45.37 18.49
CA VAL A 275 32.83 -46.62 18.56
C VAL A 275 33.75 -47.03 17.37
N VAL A 276 34.99 -46.53 17.42
CA VAL A 276 36.37 -47.14 17.29
C VAL A 276 36.68 -48.33 16.32
N LEU A 277 37.92 -48.27 15.77
CA LEU A 277 38.79 -49.26 15.09
C LEU A 277 38.84 -49.13 13.54
N GLU A 278 40.01 -49.07 12.86
CA GLU A 278 41.42 -48.83 13.25
C GLU A 278 42.24 -48.40 11.99
N THR A 279 43.42 -47.76 12.15
CA THR A 279 44.64 -47.65 11.25
C THR A 279 44.57 -47.87 9.71
N ASP A 280 45.35 -47.20 8.83
CA ASP A 280 46.57 -46.38 8.99
C ASP A 280 46.95 -45.50 7.76
N ALA A 281 48.04 -44.73 7.90
CA ALA A 281 49.00 -44.26 6.87
C ALA A 281 48.69 -43.09 5.87
N LYS A 282 49.62 -42.11 5.92
CA LYS A 282 49.86 -40.89 5.11
C LYS A 282 51.00 -41.14 4.06
N PRO A 283 51.57 -40.16 3.30
CA PRO A 283 51.02 -39.01 2.51
C PRO A 283 51.81 -38.68 1.18
N ALA A 284 51.41 -37.58 0.49
CA ALA A 284 52.25 -36.71 -0.40
C ALA A 284 52.79 -37.32 -1.73
N LEU A 285 53.37 -36.60 -2.72
CA LEU A 285 53.63 -35.16 -2.99
C LEU A 285 52.92 -34.77 -4.33
N ARG A 286 52.69 -33.53 -4.79
CA ARG A 286 53.19 -32.14 -4.54
C ARG A 286 54.48 -31.71 -5.28
N SER A 287 54.37 -31.35 -6.56
CA SER A 287 55.34 -30.50 -7.29
C SER A 287 54.67 -29.62 -8.38
N GLN A 288 55.47 -28.98 -9.26
CA GLN A 288 55.44 -27.51 -9.39
C GLN A 288 56.23 -26.98 -10.61
N VAL A 289 55.63 -26.05 -11.38
CA VAL A 289 56.16 -25.00 -12.30
C VAL A 289 57.39 -25.31 -13.20
N GLY A 290 57.27 -25.05 -14.51
CA GLY A 290 58.37 -24.97 -15.49
C GLY A 290 57.98 -24.13 -16.72
N GLN A 291 58.96 -23.56 -17.45
CA GLN A 291 58.77 -22.48 -18.44
C GLN A 291 59.27 -22.83 -19.87
N ASP A 292 58.76 -22.06 -20.84
CA ASP A 292 59.41 -21.56 -22.07
C ASP A 292 59.69 -22.43 -23.33
N THR A 293 59.79 -21.68 -24.45
CA THR A 293 60.45 -21.96 -25.75
C THR A 293 59.86 -22.95 -26.78
N ALA A 294 58.94 -22.41 -27.61
CA ALA A 294 59.16 -22.03 -29.02
C ALA A 294 59.64 -23.04 -30.12
N LEU A 295 59.18 -22.76 -31.37
CA LEU A 295 59.78 -23.07 -32.70
C LEU A 295 59.86 -24.56 -33.13
N ASN A 296 59.47 -25.04 -34.32
CA ASN A 296 59.08 -24.48 -35.63
C ASN A 296 58.80 -25.68 -36.59
N GLN A 297 58.37 -25.40 -37.83
CA GLN A 297 58.39 -26.29 -39.03
C GLN A 297 57.41 -27.48 -39.08
N ARG A 298 57.01 -28.00 -40.26
CA ARG A 298 56.63 -27.45 -41.60
C ARG A 298 56.45 -28.64 -42.57
N THR A 299 55.25 -28.86 -43.11
CA THR A 299 54.93 -29.50 -44.43
C THR A 299 53.41 -29.70 -44.51
N GLY A 300 52.73 -29.56 -45.65
CA GLY A 300 53.14 -29.02 -46.95
C GLY A 300 52.21 -29.48 -48.09
N ALA A 301 51.91 -28.58 -49.05
CA ALA A 301 51.17 -28.81 -50.30
C ALA A 301 49.68 -29.25 -50.19
N ASP A 302 48.81 -29.02 -51.17
CA ASP A 302 48.70 -27.96 -52.20
C ASP A 302 47.27 -28.04 -52.81
N LEU A 303 46.75 -26.93 -53.35
CA LEU A 303 46.06 -26.86 -54.66
C LEU A 303 45.51 -25.44 -54.91
N HIS A 304 45.62 -24.97 -56.16
CA HIS A 304 45.20 -23.62 -56.57
C HIS A 304 43.71 -23.54 -56.96
N GLY A 305 43.07 -22.45 -56.55
CA GLY A 305 41.90 -21.85 -57.21
C GLY A 305 42.07 -20.33 -57.16
N SER A 306 42.13 -19.67 -58.33
CA SER A 306 42.48 -18.25 -58.43
C SER A 306 41.35 -17.47 -59.08
N GLU A 307 40.84 -16.43 -58.40
CA GLU A 307 40.34 -15.25 -59.12
C GLU A 307 40.41 -13.95 -58.30
N THR A 308 40.96 -12.92 -58.94
CA THR A 308 40.85 -11.47 -58.68
C THR A 308 40.70 -10.94 -57.24
N VAL A 309 41.76 -10.26 -56.78
CA VAL A 309 41.65 -9.18 -55.78
C VAL A 309 40.79 -8.04 -56.34
N SER A 310 39.85 -7.54 -55.54
CA SER A 310 39.29 -6.19 -55.70
C SER A 310 39.47 -5.45 -54.38
N THR A 311 40.07 -4.26 -54.41
CA THR A 311 40.27 -3.41 -53.24
C THR A 311 39.01 -2.60 -52.96
N THR A 312 38.32 -2.91 -51.87
CA THR A 312 37.24 -2.07 -51.33
C THR A 312 37.70 -1.47 -50.01
N GLU A 313 37.55 -0.16 -49.87
CA GLU A 313 37.91 0.57 -48.66
C GLU A 313 37.04 0.13 -47.48
N LEU A 314 37.65 -0.09 -46.31
CA LEU A 314 36.93 -0.31 -45.06
C LEU A 314 36.38 1.02 -44.54
N THR A 315 35.32 1.52 -45.18
CA THR A 315 34.49 2.59 -44.64
C THR A 315 33.75 2.08 -43.41
N MET A 316 34.28 2.41 -42.24
CA MET A 316 33.56 2.21 -40.98
C MET A 316 32.23 2.97 -41.06
N GLN A 317 31.12 2.24 -40.89
CA GLN A 317 29.83 2.89 -40.68
C GLN A 317 29.86 3.56 -39.31
N PRO A 318 29.31 4.78 -39.15
CA PRO A 318 29.25 5.44 -37.85
C PRO A 318 28.47 4.56 -36.88
N GLU A 319 29.01 4.35 -35.68
CA GLU A 319 28.33 3.57 -34.65
C GLU A 319 27.00 4.23 -34.28
N ASN A 320 25.94 3.43 -34.11
CA ASN A 320 24.64 3.97 -33.75
C ASN A 320 24.71 4.61 -32.35
N ILE A 321 24.72 5.94 -32.30
CA ILE A 321 24.82 6.71 -31.06
C ILE A 321 23.74 6.35 -30.04
N GLU A 322 22.54 5.94 -30.49
CA GLU A 322 21.47 5.56 -29.57
C GLU A 322 21.73 4.22 -28.84
N ALA A 323 22.66 3.40 -29.35
CA ALA A 323 23.03 2.14 -28.72
C ALA A 323 24.00 2.30 -27.53
N TRP A 324 24.76 3.41 -27.47
CA TRP A 324 25.72 3.69 -26.38
C TRP A 324 25.48 5.03 -25.64
N MET A 325 24.66 5.92 -26.19
CA MET A 325 24.17 7.14 -25.53
C MET A 325 22.70 7.40 -25.89
N PRO A 326 21.74 6.67 -25.28
CA PRO A 326 20.33 6.71 -25.65
C PRO A 326 19.60 8.02 -25.28
N ASP A 327 20.08 8.76 -24.28
CA ASP A 327 19.40 9.98 -23.78
C ASP A 327 19.74 11.20 -24.65
N GLU A 328 18.75 11.75 -25.37
CA GLU A 328 18.97 12.89 -26.25
C GLU A 328 19.29 14.19 -25.51
N ASN A 329 18.76 14.38 -24.31
CA ASN A 329 19.07 15.56 -23.50
C ASN A 329 20.53 15.53 -23.03
N LEU A 330 21.04 14.35 -22.69
CA LEU A 330 22.46 14.13 -22.43
C LEU A 330 23.31 14.39 -23.69
N ARG A 331 22.95 13.83 -24.86
CA ARG A 331 23.63 14.09 -26.15
C ARG A 331 23.72 15.61 -26.43
N ARG A 332 22.60 16.32 -26.28
CA ARG A 332 22.45 17.77 -26.47
C ARG A 332 23.31 18.59 -25.51
N VAL A 333 23.32 18.23 -24.23
CA VAL A 333 24.15 18.88 -23.20
C VAL A 333 25.65 18.68 -23.45
N ILE A 334 26.07 17.46 -23.81
CA ILE A 334 27.47 17.15 -24.10
C ILE A 334 27.97 17.86 -25.36
N LYS A 335 27.19 17.85 -26.45
CA LYS A 335 27.48 18.63 -27.66
C LYS A 335 27.63 20.13 -27.39
N SER A 336 26.87 20.67 -26.43
CA SER A 336 26.94 22.07 -26.03
C SER A 336 28.22 22.41 -25.25
N GLU A 337 28.55 21.63 -24.20
CA GLU A 337 29.76 21.83 -23.38
C GLU A 337 31.04 21.67 -24.23
N LEU A 338 31.07 20.68 -25.14
CA LEU A 338 32.17 20.44 -26.08
C LEU A 338 32.14 21.32 -27.35
N LYS A 339 31.09 22.13 -27.53
CA LYS A 339 30.91 23.08 -28.66
C LYS A 339 30.95 22.42 -30.06
N LEU A 340 30.43 21.20 -30.17
CA LEU A 340 30.49 20.38 -31.39
C LEU A 340 29.49 20.84 -32.47
N GLY A 341 28.37 21.46 -32.08
CA GLY A 341 27.31 21.84 -33.02
C GLY A 341 26.79 20.62 -33.81
N ASP A 342 26.81 20.73 -35.13
CA ASP A 342 26.35 19.67 -36.04
C ASP A 342 27.28 18.45 -36.10
N ILE A 343 28.54 18.56 -35.65
CA ILE A 343 29.51 17.45 -35.67
C ILE A 343 28.94 16.24 -34.90
N PRO A 344 28.99 15.00 -35.44
CA PRO A 344 28.58 13.80 -34.73
C PRO A 344 29.30 13.65 -33.38
N LEU A 345 28.60 13.13 -32.37
CA LEU A 345 29.22 12.85 -31.07
C LEU A 345 29.73 11.41 -31.08
N GLU A 346 31.03 11.24 -30.84
CA GLU A 346 31.76 9.96 -30.87
C GLU A 346 32.46 9.73 -29.52
N ILE A 347 32.81 8.49 -29.18
CA ILE A 347 33.29 8.09 -27.84
C ILE A 347 34.58 8.85 -27.43
N GLU A 348 35.45 9.16 -28.38
CA GLU A 348 36.69 9.93 -28.21
C GLU A 348 36.44 11.35 -27.66
N HIS A 349 35.29 11.94 -27.97
CA HIS A 349 34.91 13.28 -27.49
C HIS A 349 34.63 13.28 -25.98
N LEU A 350 34.11 12.16 -25.44
CA LEU A 350 33.81 12.03 -24.00
C LEU A 350 35.08 12.08 -23.15
N GLN A 351 36.21 11.62 -23.68
CA GLN A 351 37.51 11.68 -22.99
C GLN A 351 37.98 13.13 -22.75
N GLN A 352 37.41 14.11 -23.43
CA GLN A 352 37.74 15.54 -23.28
C GLN A 352 36.89 16.23 -22.19
N LEU A 353 35.83 15.59 -21.67
CA LEU A 353 34.98 16.14 -20.62
C LEU A 353 35.68 16.09 -19.25
N GLU A 354 36.27 17.21 -18.82
CA GLU A 354 36.65 17.39 -17.41
C GLU A 354 35.48 17.88 -16.53
N ARG A 355 34.46 18.48 -17.15
CA ARG A 355 33.31 19.11 -16.50
C ARG A 355 32.05 18.85 -17.32
N LEU A 356 30.92 18.64 -16.65
CA LEU A 356 29.60 18.68 -17.27
C LEU A 356 28.58 19.36 -16.34
N LEU A 357 27.77 20.25 -16.90
CA LEU A 357 26.79 21.07 -16.18
C LEU A 357 25.48 21.12 -16.97
N SER A 358 24.39 20.68 -16.34
CA SER A 358 23.02 20.93 -16.79
C SER A 358 22.10 21.04 -15.57
N MET A 359 21.20 22.02 -15.60
CA MET A 359 20.16 22.20 -14.59
C MET A 359 18.84 22.22 -15.34
N ASP A 360 17.90 21.37 -14.94
CA ASP A 360 16.59 21.18 -15.59
C ASP A 360 16.71 20.78 -17.07
N GLY A 361 17.59 19.82 -17.35
CA GLY A 361 17.91 19.37 -18.71
C GLY A 361 16.89 18.39 -19.31
N GLY A 362 15.99 17.83 -18.50
CA GLY A 362 15.10 16.74 -18.89
C GLY A 362 15.78 15.37 -19.02
N ILE A 363 16.98 15.20 -18.46
CA ILE A 363 17.79 13.97 -18.55
C ILE A 363 17.18 12.87 -17.68
N GLU A 364 17.01 11.67 -18.24
CA GLU A 364 16.51 10.47 -17.56
C GLU A 364 17.60 9.42 -17.38
N SER A 365 18.53 9.30 -18.35
CA SER A 365 19.65 8.35 -18.34
C SER A 365 20.99 9.05 -18.54
N ILE A 366 22.03 8.49 -17.92
CA ILE A 366 23.43 8.95 -18.03
C ILE A 366 24.36 7.92 -18.70
N VAL A 367 23.79 6.92 -19.37
CA VAL A 367 24.52 5.94 -20.19
C VAL A 367 25.27 6.66 -21.32
N GLY A 368 26.54 6.33 -21.48
CA GLY A 368 27.53 7.03 -22.30
C GLY A 368 28.55 7.83 -21.47
N LEU A 369 28.25 8.18 -20.20
CA LEU A 369 29.20 8.88 -19.33
C LEU A 369 30.32 7.97 -18.77
N GLU A 370 30.21 6.64 -18.84
CA GLU A 370 31.28 5.71 -18.49
C GLU A 370 32.56 5.92 -19.33
N HIS A 371 32.43 6.51 -20.52
CA HIS A 371 33.55 6.90 -21.38
C HIS A 371 34.20 8.24 -20.99
N ALA A 372 33.57 9.04 -20.13
CA ALA A 372 34.06 10.34 -19.68
C ALA A 372 35.11 10.20 -18.55
N VAL A 373 36.14 9.37 -18.76
CA VAL A 373 37.12 8.96 -17.73
C VAL A 373 37.90 10.10 -17.06
N ASN A 374 37.95 11.28 -17.69
CA ASN A 374 38.62 12.48 -17.18
C ASN A 374 37.69 13.43 -16.40
N LEU A 375 36.41 13.08 -16.22
CA LEU A 375 35.40 13.92 -15.58
C LEU A 375 35.70 14.16 -14.09
N LYS A 376 35.85 15.43 -13.71
CA LYS A 376 36.17 15.89 -12.34
C LYS A 376 34.96 16.56 -11.67
N PHE A 377 34.07 17.16 -12.44
CA PHE A 377 32.86 17.84 -11.96
C PHE A 377 31.65 17.41 -12.77
N LEU A 378 30.60 16.94 -12.10
CA LEU A 378 29.32 16.58 -12.70
C LEU A 378 28.18 17.23 -11.92
N HIS A 379 27.38 18.06 -12.58
CA HIS A 379 26.18 18.66 -12.02
C HIS A 379 25.01 18.48 -12.99
N LEU A 380 24.07 17.60 -12.64
CA LEU A 380 22.87 17.27 -13.42
C LEU A 380 21.61 17.40 -12.54
N ALA A 381 21.37 18.58 -11.96
CA ALA A 381 20.32 18.79 -10.97
C ALA A 381 19.58 20.13 -11.16
N PRO A 382 18.22 20.17 -11.18
CA PRO A 382 17.30 19.03 -11.14
C PRO A 382 17.31 18.22 -12.46
N ASN A 383 16.91 16.94 -12.40
CA ASN A 383 16.67 16.05 -13.55
C ASN A 383 15.82 14.83 -13.07
N LYS A 384 15.71 13.78 -13.89
CA LYS A 384 14.91 12.57 -13.60
C LYS A 384 15.77 11.31 -13.33
N ILE A 385 17.07 11.46 -13.15
CA ILE A 385 18.07 10.37 -13.12
C ILE A 385 17.80 9.42 -11.94
N SER A 386 17.88 8.11 -12.19
CA SER A 386 17.65 7.04 -11.21
C SER A 386 18.80 6.02 -11.10
N ASP A 387 19.53 5.77 -12.20
CA ASP A 387 20.69 4.88 -12.26
C ASP A 387 22.01 5.67 -12.26
N LEU A 388 23.00 5.16 -11.52
CA LEU A 388 24.36 5.71 -11.41
C LEU A 388 25.44 4.78 -11.92
N THR A 389 25.08 3.62 -12.48
CA THR A 389 26.03 2.59 -12.97
C THR A 389 27.09 3.16 -13.93
N PRO A 390 26.79 4.06 -14.88
CA PRO A 390 27.79 4.74 -15.72
C PRO A 390 28.90 5.48 -14.96
N LEU A 391 28.66 5.91 -13.71
CA LEU A 391 29.65 6.66 -12.92
C LEU A 391 30.66 5.77 -12.20
N ALA A 392 30.43 4.45 -12.11
CA ALA A 392 31.12 3.56 -11.16
C ALA A 392 32.66 3.57 -11.23
N ASN A 393 33.21 3.77 -12.43
CA ASN A 393 34.65 3.74 -12.70
C ASN A 393 35.27 5.14 -12.92
N LEU A 394 34.51 6.22 -12.72
CA LEU A 394 34.97 7.60 -12.93
C LEU A 394 35.79 8.11 -11.73
N HIS A 395 36.87 7.40 -11.39
CA HIS A 395 37.67 7.64 -10.17
C HIS A 395 38.32 9.04 -10.09
N ASN A 396 38.34 9.81 -11.18
CA ASN A 396 38.78 11.20 -11.23
C ASN A 396 37.76 12.20 -10.65
N LEU A 397 36.49 11.79 -10.47
CA LEU A 397 35.39 12.65 -10.06
C LEU A 397 35.58 13.20 -8.65
N ARG A 398 35.47 14.53 -8.52
CA ARG A 398 35.67 15.29 -7.26
C ARG A 398 34.39 15.93 -6.74
N ILE A 399 33.54 16.42 -7.64
CA ILE A 399 32.30 17.11 -7.30
C ILE A 399 31.16 16.45 -8.07
N LEU A 400 30.19 15.88 -7.33
CA LEU A 400 28.98 15.27 -7.88
C LEU A 400 27.74 15.94 -7.28
N LYS A 401 26.89 16.49 -8.15
CA LYS A 401 25.63 17.16 -7.76
C LYS A 401 24.45 16.59 -8.54
N LEU A 402 23.63 15.82 -7.83
CA LEU A 402 22.43 15.12 -8.32
C LEU A 402 21.28 15.29 -7.32
N TYR A 403 21.14 16.48 -6.73
CA TYR A 403 19.97 16.80 -5.93
C TYR A 403 18.72 16.90 -6.82
N LEU A 404 17.52 16.81 -6.25
CA LEU A 404 16.24 16.86 -7.00
C LEU A 404 16.25 15.91 -8.22
N ASN A 405 16.42 14.62 -7.93
CA ASN A 405 16.44 13.52 -8.91
C ASN A 405 15.63 12.33 -8.36
N ARG A 406 15.77 11.12 -8.93
CA ARG A 406 15.00 9.92 -8.57
C ARG A 406 15.87 8.81 -7.93
N LEU A 407 17.04 9.15 -7.39
CA LEU A 407 18.04 8.19 -6.90
C LEU A 407 17.52 7.36 -5.71
N VAL A 408 17.72 6.04 -5.78
CA VAL A 408 17.39 5.08 -4.70
C VAL A 408 18.64 4.30 -4.28
N ASP A 409 19.37 3.75 -5.25
CA ASP A 409 20.68 3.13 -5.05
C ASP A 409 21.81 4.14 -5.32
N ILE A 410 22.86 4.03 -4.53
CA ILE A 410 24.13 4.76 -4.69
C ILE A 410 25.34 3.84 -4.61
N SER A 411 25.15 2.51 -4.71
CA SER A 411 26.22 1.51 -4.74
C SER A 411 27.31 1.76 -5.80
N PRO A 412 27.03 2.33 -6.99
CA PRO A 412 28.08 2.72 -7.95
C PRO A 412 29.08 3.75 -7.39
N LEU A 413 28.70 4.57 -6.41
CA LEU A 413 29.58 5.59 -5.84
C LEU A 413 30.68 5.01 -4.92
N ALA A 414 30.58 3.75 -4.49
CA ALA A 414 31.49 3.14 -3.51
C ALA A 414 32.97 3.12 -3.96
N GLY A 415 33.24 3.10 -5.27
CA GLY A 415 34.59 3.15 -5.84
C GLY A 415 35.17 4.56 -6.01
N LEU A 416 34.38 5.62 -5.77
CA LEU A 416 34.73 7.00 -6.10
C LEU A 416 35.43 7.72 -4.93
N VAL A 417 36.44 7.07 -4.36
CA VAL A 417 37.21 7.53 -3.18
C VAL A 417 37.86 8.91 -3.38
N GLY A 418 37.97 9.39 -4.63
CA GLY A 418 38.41 10.74 -4.97
C GLY A 418 37.42 11.88 -4.67
N LEU A 419 36.13 11.58 -4.42
CA LEU A 419 35.08 12.58 -4.19
C LEU A 419 35.35 13.47 -2.97
N GLU A 420 35.15 14.77 -3.16
CA GLU A 420 35.25 15.80 -2.12
C GLU A 420 33.90 16.49 -1.84
N THR A 421 32.99 16.51 -2.81
CA THR A 421 31.65 17.10 -2.67
C THR A 421 30.60 16.19 -3.26
N LEU A 422 29.58 15.84 -2.48
CA LEU A 422 28.46 14.99 -2.89
C LEU A 422 27.12 15.63 -2.46
N HIS A 423 26.38 16.18 -3.42
CA HIS A 423 25.05 16.78 -3.19
C HIS A 423 23.97 15.89 -3.80
N ILE A 424 23.26 15.13 -2.96
CA ILE A 424 22.24 14.14 -3.34
C ILE A 424 20.93 14.33 -2.55
N SER A 425 20.70 15.54 -2.04
CA SER A 425 19.47 15.94 -1.34
C SER A 425 18.22 15.90 -2.23
N ASN A 426 17.04 15.72 -1.64
CA ASN A 426 15.77 15.54 -2.37
C ASN A 426 15.85 14.37 -3.37
N ASN A 427 16.10 13.18 -2.83
CA ASN A 427 16.09 11.90 -3.54
C ASN A 427 15.33 10.86 -2.68
N ARG A 428 15.49 9.57 -2.97
CA ARG A 428 14.75 8.46 -2.36
C ARG A 428 15.68 7.45 -1.66
N ILE A 429 16.91 7.88 -1.34
CA ILE A 429 18.01 7.05 -0.84
C ILE A 429 17.72 6.57 0.58
N VAL A 430 17.93 5.27 0.85
CA VAL A 430 17.75 4.64 2.17
C VAL A 430 19.09 4.17 2.74
N ASP A 431 19.90 3.50 1.92
CA ASP A 431 21.22 3.02 2.33
C ASP A 431 22.32 4.02 1.93
N ILE A 432 23.24 4.26 2.87
CA ILE A 432 24.45 5.07 2.68
C ILE A 432 25.73 4.29 3.01
N SER A 433 25.66 2.96 3.16
CA SER A 433 26.84 2.09 3.24
C SER A 433 27.86 2.29 2.11
N PRO A 434 27.48 2.65 0.85
CA PRO A 434 28.46 2.99 -0.20
C PRO A 434 29.35 4.20 0.13
N LEU A 435 28.94 5.08 1.05
CA LEU A 435 29.70 6.28 1.43
C LEU A 435 30.85 5.99 2.41
N GLU A 436 30.87 4.83 3.08
CA GLU A 436 31.80 4.51 4.18
C GLU A 436 33.27 4.74 3.84
N ARG A 437 33.65 4.49 2.59
CA ARG A 437 35.04 4.56 2.11
C ARG A 437 35.40 5.89 1.43
N LEU A 438 34.47 6.84 1.34
CA LEU A 438 34.66 8.12 0.65
C LEU A 438 35.34 9.16 1.57
N VAL A 439 36.45 8.76 2.20
CA VAL A 439 37.21 9.49 3.24
C VAL A 439 37.84 10.83 2.81
N ASN A 440 37.55 11.28 1.58
CA ASN A 440 37.93 12.60 1.06
C ASN A 440 36.76 13.60 1.01
N LEU A 441 35.52 13.17 1.30
CA LEU A 441 34.36 14.06 1.35
C LEU A 441 34.55 15.18 2.39
N ARG A 442 34.26 16.41 1.95
CA ARG A 442 34.26 17.66 2.71
C ARG A 442 32.85 18.25 2.81
N ASP A 443 32.07 18.20 1.73
CA ASP A 443 30.68 18.68 1.70
C ASP A 443 29.73 17.56 1.25
N LEU A 444 28.90 17.09 2.18
CA LEU A 444 27.94 15.99 1.99
C LEU A 444 26.52 16.46 2.32
N ARG A 445 25.64 16.43 1.31
CA ARG A 445 24.24 16.87 1.44
C ARG A 445 23.29 15.72 1.13
N LEU A 446 22.65 15.25 2.19
CA LEU A 446 21.71 14.14 2.26
C LEU A 446 20.29 14.59 2.63
N ASP A 447 20.06 15.90 2.86
CA ASP A 447 18.73 16.46 3.21
C ASP A 447 17.59 15.87 2.36
N HIS A 448 16.43 15.63 2.95
CA HIS A 448 15.22 15.15 2.23
C HIS A 448 15.48 13.83 1.47
N ASN A 449 15.91 12.82 2.22
CA ASN A 449 16.03 11.43 1.76
C ASN A 449 15.27 10.49 2.74
N ARG A 450 15.56 9.19 2.70
CA ARG A 450 14.85 8.13 3.43
C ARG A 450 15.83 7.36 4.35
N ILE A 451 16.89 8.00 4.81
CA ILE A 451 18.02 7.41 5.55
C ILE A 451 17.67 7.27 7.04
N GLU A 452 18.09 6.16 7.66
CA GLU A 452 17.76 5.85 9.07
C GLU A 452 18.97 5.74 10.00
N TYR A 453 20.14 5.39 9.47
CA TYR A 453 21.34 5.09 10.25
C TYR A 453 22.53 5.83 9.63
N PHE A 454 23.20 6.67 10.42
CA PHE A 454 24.34 7.48 9.97
C PHE A 454 25.70 6.86 10.29
N SER A 455 25.75 5.60 10.75
CA SER A 455 27.00 4.90 11.07
C SER A 455 28.00 4.74 9.91
N PRO A 456 27.61 4.65 8.62
CA PRO A 456 28.57 4.72 7.52
C PRO A 456 29.34 6.05 7.44
N LEU A 457 28.85 7.13 8.06
CA LEU A 457 29.56 8.41 8.08
C LEU A 457 30.70 8.46 9.11
N ALA A 458 30.80 7.50 10.04
CA ALA A 458 31.75 7.54 11.16
C ALA A 458 33.22 7.64 10.73
N GLY A 459 33.59 7.05 9.59
CA GLY A 459 34.95 7.12 9.03
C GLY A 459 35.28 8.43 8.32
N LEU A 460 34.30 9.30 8.04
CA LEU A 460 34.41 10.47 7.17
C LEU A 460 34.96 11.70 7.90
N THR A 461 36.13 11.52 8.53
CA THR A 461 36.81 12.51 9.38
C THR A 461 37.20 13.82 8.68
N LYS A 462 37.08 13.93 7.35
CA LYS A 462 37.33 15.16 6.59
C LYS A 462 36.09 16.00 6.31
N LEU A 463 34.90 15.58 6.74
CA LEU A 463 33.68 16.35 6.56
C LEU A 463 33.78 17.70 7.28
N GLN A 464 33.33 18.74 6.57
CA GLN A 464 33.26 20.13 7.01
C GLN A 464 31.83 20.66 6.88
N ILE A 465 31.11 20.25 5.83
CA ILE A 465 29.69 20.54 5.64
C ILE A 465 28.95 19.20 5.63
N LEU A 466 28.00 19.05 6.54
CA LEU A 466 27.09 17.90 6.57
C LEU A 466 25.65 18.38 6.77
N ARG A 467 24.78 17.98 5.84
CA ARG A 467 23.35 18.32 5.88
C ARG A 467 22.50 17.06 5.76
N ILE A 468 21.73 16.75 6.79
CA ILE A 468 21.00 15.46 6.94
C ILE A 468 19.52 15.65 7.33
N ASN A 469 18.98 16.87 7.21
CA ASN A 469 17.63 17.20 7.62
C ASN A 469 16.56 16.40 6.87
N ASP A 470 15.40 16.21 7.50
CA ASP A 470 14.21 15.59 6.90
C ASP A 470 14.46 14.18 6.32
N ASN A 471 15.33 13.44 7.00
CA ASN A 471 15.52 11.99 6.88
C ASN A 471 14.72 11.25 7.97
N TRP A 472 14.75 9.91 7.94
CA TRP A 472 14.01 9.05 8.89
C TRP A 472 14.80 8.69 10.17
N GLY A 473 16.08 9.07 10.24
CA GLY A 473 17.02 8.64 11.29
C GLY A 473 16.99 9.46 12.58
N ILE A 474 16.75 8.76 13.70
CA ILE A 474 16.76 9.31 15.07
C ILE A 474 18.16 9.18 15.74
N ASP A 475 19.08 8.42 15.14
CA ASP A 475 20.42 8.14 15.71
C ASP A 475 21.54 8.75 14.85
N ILE A 476 22.10 9.85 15.33
CA ILE A 476 23.30 10.52 14.79
C ILE A 476 24.55 10.32 15.67
N SER A 477 24.53 9.42 16.66
CA SER A 477 25.61 9.24 17.65
C SER A 477 26.97 8.86 17.04
N SER A 478 26.96 8.40 15.79
CA SER A 478 28.12 7.96 15.00
C SER A 478 28.58 8.99 13.96
N VAL A 479 27.97 10.19 13.90
CA VAL A 479 28.38 11.27 12.98
C VAL A 479 29.67 11.95 13.49
N PRO A 480 30.72 12.12 12.66
CA PRO A 480 31.96 12.78 13.06
C PRO A 480 31.79 14.31 13.11
N THR A 481 31.28 14.83 14.24
CA THR A 481 30.97 16.25 14.40
C THR A 481 32.17 17.17 14.61
N SER A 482 33.35 16.62 14.97
CA SER A 482 34.51 17.39 15.44
C SER A 482 35.14 18.36 14.43
N ASN A 483 34.93 18.14 13.13
CA ASN A 483 35.49 18.96 12.04
C ASN A 483 34.41 19.73 11.25
N LEU A 484 33.14 19.66 11.64
CA LEU A 484 32.04 20.29 10.94
C LEU A 484 32.01 21.82 11.17
N THR A 485 32.12 22.58 10.10
CA THR A 485 31.91 24.04 10.03
C THR A 485 30.46 24.42 9.70
N GLU A 486 29.73 23.56 8.99
CA GLU A 486 28.27 23.65 8.78
C GLU A 486 27.66 22.28 9.08
N PHE A 487 26.90 22.17 10.17
CA PHE A 487 26.10 20.98 10.47
C PHE A 487 24.62 21.35 10.49
N LEU A 488 23.89 20.96 9.45
CA LEU A 488 22.44 21.14 9.40
C LEU A 488 21.76 19.80 9.65
N TYR A 489 21.55 19.59 10.94
CA TYR A 489 20.65 18.64 11.55
C TYR A 489 19.73 19.41 12.49
N ASP A 490 18.46 19.04 12.54
CA ASP A 490 17.47 19.59 13.46
C ASP A 490 17.28 18.58 14.62
N PRO A 491 18.15 18.60 15.67
CA PRO A 491 17.93 17.78 16.86
C PRO A 491 16.66 18.20 17.60
N THR A 492 16.18 19.41 17.31
CA THR A 492 14.97 20.04 17.82
C THR A 492 13.78 19.79 16.90
N PHE A 493 13.59 18.54 16.44
CA PHE A 493 12.25 18.03 16.12
C PHE A 493 11.38 17.85 17.40
N ASN A 494 11.50 18.82 18.32
CA ASN A 494 10.61 19.07 19.42
C ASN A 494 9.47 19.92 18.85
N ILE A 495 8.44 19.25 18.34
CA ILE A 495 7.19 19.92 17.94
C ILE A 495 6.75 20.79 19.12
N PRO A 496 6.57 22.11 18.96
CA PRO A 496 6.02 22.93 20.03
C PRO A 496 4.67 22.37 20.44
N GLU A 497 4.60 21.90 21.69
CA GLU A 497 3.41 21.25 22.20
C GLU A 497 2.24 22.24 22.14
N ILE A 498 1.14 21.82 21.51
CA ILE A 498 -0.14 22.50 21.62
C ILE A 498 -0.81 21.85 22.82
N PRO A 499 -0.96 22.53 23.98
CA PRO A 499 -1.50 21.92 25.18
C PRO A 499 -2.89 21.35 24.90
N ASN A 500 -3.02 20.03 24.92
CA ASN A 500 -4.27 19.38 24.55
C ASN A 500 -5.40 19.74 25.54
N ARG A 501 -5.03 19.99 26.80
CA ARG A 501 -5.93 20.28 27.91
C ARG A 501 -6.82 21.49 27.65
N ASP A 502 -6.23 22.66 27.37
CA ASP A 502 -6.99 23.90 27.23
C ASP A 502 -7.89 23.85 26.00
N ARG A 503 -7.39 23.23 24.92
CA ARG A 503 -8.09 22.96 23.67
C ARG A 503 -9.32 22.07 23.86
N ILE A 504 -9.18 20.99 24.64
CA ILE A 504 -10.28 20.04 24.97
C ILE A 504 -11.29 20.66 25.95
N MET A 505 -10.84 21.54 26.84
CA MET A 505 -11.70 22.25 27.79
C MET A 505 -12.44 23.46 27.17
N ALA A 506 -11.95 24.00 26.05
CA ALA A 506 -12.52 25.17 25.36
C ALA A 506 -13.32 24.86 24.07
N ARG A 507 -13.53 23.57 23.75
CA ARG A 507 -14.32 23.13 22.58
C ARG A 507 -15.82 23.41 22.70
N GLN A 508 -16.49 23.60 21.56
CA GLN A 508 -17.96 23.71 21.49
C GLN A 508 -18.62 22.33 21.38
N TYR A 509 -19.96 22.31 21.34
CA TYR A 509 -20.80 21.10 21.41
C TYR A 509 -21.96 21.20 20.38
N PRO A 510 -22.51 20.08 19.86
CA PRO A 510 -22.16 18.69 20.14
C PRO A 510 -20.80 18.29 19.56
N SER A 511 -20.39 17.05 19.86
CA SER A 511 -19.07 16.53 19.54
C SER A 511 -19.23 15.11 18.99
N VAL A 512 -18.61 14.82 17.84
CA VAL A 512 -18.71 13.52 17.14
C VAL A 512 -17.30 12.94 17.01
N PHE A 513 -17.14 11.61 17.05
CA PHE A 513 -15.85 10.97 16.86
C PHE A 513 -15.84 9.96 15.70
N ALA A 514 -14.72 9.86 15.01
CA ALA A 514 -14.50 8.89 13.93
C ALA A 514 -13.67 7.71 14.46
N ALA A 515 -14.29 6.52 14.44
CA ALA A 515 -13.62 5.26 14.78
C ALA A 515 -13.47 4.42 13.52
N TRP A 516 -12.23 4.34 13.02
CA TRP A 516 -11.79 3.54 11.87
C TRP A 516 -12.39 3.87 10.48
N HIS A 517 -13.63 4.36 10.39
CA HIS A 517 -14.41 4.49 9.15
C HIS A 517 -14.84 5.95 8.86
N ASN A 518 -15.75 6.15 7.91
CA ASN A 518 -16.00 7.42 7.23
C ASN A 518 -17.50 7.83 7.25
N ILE A 519 -17.78 9.12 7.03
CA ILE A 519 -19.14 9.63 6.80
C ILE A 519 -19.62 9.19 5.41
N ILE A 520 -20.72 8.44 5.38
CA ILE A 520 -21.24 7.79 4.16
C ILE A 520 -22.03 8.75 3.25
N ASN A 521 -22.73 9.72 3.83
CA ASN A 521 -23.69 10.58 3.12
C ASN A 521 -23.16 11.98 2.78
N LEU A 522 -21.86 12.22 2.98
CA LEU A 522 -21.13 13.37 2.41
C LEU A 522 -20.13 12.88 1.32
N PRO A 523 -20.56 12.13 0.28
CA PRO A 523 -19.66 11.42 -0.64
C PRO A 523 -18.78 12.34 -1.51
N THR A 524 -19.13 13.62 -1.61
CA THR A 524 -18.42 14.65 -2.40
C THR A 524 -17.18 15.21 -1.72
N LEU A 525 -17.09 15.14 -0.39
CA LEU A 525 -15.93 15.64 0.36
C LEU A 525 -14.75 14.66 0.27
N SER A 526 -13.52 15.16 0.28
CA SER A 526 -12.32 14.33 0.45
C SER A 526 -12.25 13.68 1.85
N TRP A 527 -11.28 12.79 2.07
CA TRP A 527 -11.11 12.15 3.38
C TRP A 527 -10.70 13.14 4.48
N ASP A 528 -9.77 14.05 4.19
CA ASP A 528 -9.35 15.09 5.13
C ASP A 528 -10.52 16.04 5.48
N GLU A 529 -11.32 16.45 4.49
CA GLU A 529 -12.52 17.31 4.69
C GLU A 529 -13.63 16.62 5.49
N ARG A 530 -13.76 15.28 5.43
CA ARG A 530 -14.70 14.54 6.30
C ARG A 530 -14.13 14.32 7.70
N LEU A 531 -12.81 14.24 7.84
CA LEU A 531 -12.20 14.00 9.15
C LEU A 531 -12.42 15.18 10.09
N VAL A 532 -12.34 16.41 9.59
CA VAL A 532 -12.52 17.64 10.39
C VAL A 532 -13.93 17.81 10.99
N TYR A 533 -14.93 17.05 10.53
CA TYR A 533 -16.24 16.94 11.19
C TYR A 533 -16.21 16.18 12.53
N HIS A 534 -15.06 15.62 12.94
CA HIS A 534 -14.94 14.80 14.14
C HIS A 534 -13.90 15.39 15.10
N ASP A 535 -14.29 15.61 16.36
CA ASP A 535 -13.43 16.16 17.42
C ASP A 535 -12.52 15.12 18.06
N LEU A 536 -12.69 13.83 17.75
CA LEU A 536 -11.86 12.74 18.26
C LEU A 536 -11.69 11.69 17.17
N TYR A 537 -10.45 11.24 16.99
CA TYR A 537 -10.06 10.24 16.03
C TYR A 537 -9.05 9.26 16.63
N PHE A 538 -9.24 7.97 16.36
CA PHE A 538 -8.27 6.94 16.70
C PHE A 538 -8.14 5.88 15.61
N SER A 539 -6.91 5.61 15.18
CA SER A 539 -6.58 4.55 14.22
C SER A 539 -5.09 4.17 14.31
N ASN A 540 -4.52 3.56 13.26
CA ASN A 540 -3.06 3.42 13.15
C ASN A 540 -2.38 4.81 13.03
N PRO A 541 -1.04 4.91 13.16
CA PRO A 541 -0.34 6.17 12.88
C PRO A 541 -0.74 6.72 11.50
N MET A 542 -1.22 7.96 11.51
CA MET A 542 -1.72 8.69 10.34
C MET A 542 -0.72 9.77 9.87
N PHE A 543 -1.12 10.64 8.95
CA PHE A 543 -0.26 11.71 8.39
C PHE A 543 1.03 11.19 7.70
N GLY A 544 0.96 10.02 7.06
CA GLY A 544 2.11 9.38 6.41
C GLY A 544 3.12 8.74 7.36
N LEU A 545 2.92 8.83 8.67
CA LEU A 545 3.63 8.02 9.65
C LEU A 545 3.07 6.60 9.65
N HIS A 546 3.87 5.64 10.11
CA HIS A 546 3.48 4.24 10.21
C HIS A 546 4.28 3.52 11.31
N TRP A 547 3.72 2.43 11.83
CA TRP A 547 4.49 1.50 12.66
C TRP A 547 5.55 0.79 11.82
N ARG A 548 6.75 0.63 12.39
CA ARG A 548 7.82 -0.15 11.78
C ARG A 548 8.56 -0.99 12.80
N TRP A 549 8.77 -2.26 12.45
CA TRP A 549 9.61 -3.16 13.23
C TRP A 549 11.09 -2.88 12.94
N THR A 550 11.90 -2.83 14.00
CA THR A 550 13.37 -2.85 13.95
C THR A 550 13.86 -4.12 14.65
N PRO A 551 15.10 -4.59 14.45
CA PRO A 551 15.58 -5.85 15.05
C PRO A 551 15.48 -5.94 16.59
N THR A 552 15.30 -4.81 17.29
CA THR A 552 15.17 -4.76 18.75
C THR A 552 13.83 -4.24 19.27
N LYS A 553 13.05 -3.48 18.49
CA LYS A 553 11.74 -2.93 18.92
C LYS A 553 10.88 -2.34 17.78
N MET A 554 9.61 -2.07 18.09
CA MET A 554 8.76 -1.16 17.33
C MET A 554 9.27 0.29 17.38
N LYS A 555 9.04 1.05 16.31
CA LYS A 555 9.14 2.51 16.22
C LYS A 555 8.01 3.09 15.38
N ILE A 556 7.79 4.40 15.46
CA ILE A 556 7.08 5.16 14.43
C ILE A 556 8.09 5.68 13.40
N SER A 557 7.78 5.61 12.11
CA SER A 557 8.61 6.14 11.02
C SER A 557 7.78 6.87 9.96
N GLY A 558 8.39 7.85 9.29
CA GLY A 558 7.77 8.66 8.23
C GLY A 558 8.44 10.04 8.12
N ASN A 559 7.82 10.99 7.40
CA ASN A 559 8.25 12.39 7.43
C ASN A 559 7.46 13.14 8.51
N PHE A 560 8.09 13.35 9.67
CA PHE A 560 7.44 14.02 10.79
C PHE A 560 7.14 15.51 10.55
N ARG A 561 7.92 16.23 9.71
CA ARG A 561 7.63 17.64 9.36
C ARG A 561 6.34 17.73 8.54
N THR A 562 6.18 16.89 7.53
CA THR A 562 4.92 16.75 6.78
C THR A 562 3.78 16.33 7.69
N ALA A 563 4.02 15.39 8.61
CA ALA A 563 3.00 14.95 9.55
C ALA A 563 2.49 16.08 10.44
N LYS A 564 3.40 16.92 10.96
CA LYS A 564 3.05 18.12 11.72
C LYS A 564 2.25 19.10 10.86
N GLN A 565 2.70 19.37 9.63
CA GLN A 565 2.00 20.30 8.73
C GLN A 565 0.56 19.85 8.43
N GLN A 566 0.31 18.55 8.28
CA GLN A 566 -1.04 18.02 8.10
C GLN A 566 -1.89 18.17 9.38
N ARG A 567 -1.37 17.79 10.55
CA ARG A 567 -2.07 18.00 11.84
C ARG A 567 -2.38 19.48 12.12
N ASP A 568 -1.39 20.35 11.94
CA ASP A 568 -1.51 21.80 12.12
C ASP A 568 -2.41 22.46 11.06
N THR A 569 -2.77 21.75 9.98
CA THR A 569 -3.78 22.19 9.01
C THR A 569 -5.16 21.76 9.47
N MET A 570 -5.35 20.48 9.83
CA MET A 570 -6.61 19.99 10.40
C MET A 570 -7.04 20.76 11.66
N LEU A 571 -6.09 21.11 12.54
CA LEU A 571 -6.36 21.91 13.75
C LEU A 571 -6.71 23.39 13.49
N LYS A 572 -6.63 23.87 12.25
CA LYS A 572 -7.17 25.19 11.85
C LYS A 572 -8.62 25.08 11.40
N GLU A 573 -8.95 24.01 10.67
CA GLU A 573 -10.31 23.75 10.19
C GLU A 573 -11.22 23.30 11.34
N ASN A 574 -10.74 22.41 12.22
CA ASN A 574 -11.39 22.09 13.50
C ASN A 574 -10.36 22.07 14.64
N PRO A 575 -10.34 23.07 15.54
CA PRO A 575 -9.40 23.13 16.66
C PRO A 575 -9.67 22.07 17.74
N ASN A 576 -10.83 21.43 17.76
CA ASN A 576 -11.21 20.47 18.79
C ASN A 576 -10.57 19.07 18.57
N MET A 577 -10.10 18.75 17.36
CA MET A 577 -9.67 17.39 16.97
C MET A 577 -8.60 16.76 17.87
N ILE A 578 -8.91 15.62 18.48
CA ILE A 578 -8.01 14.82 19.31
C ILE A 578 -7.51 13.64 18.48
N PHE A 579 -6.19 13.52 18.29
CA PHE A 579 -5.58 12.45 17.50
C PHE A 579 -4.91 11.43 18.42
N LEU A 580 -5.47 10.21 18.50
CA LEU A 580 -4.91 9.11 19.29
C LEU A 580 -4.41 7.97 18.39
N VAL A 581 -3.33 7.30 18.79
CA VAL A 581 -2.90 6.06 18.13
C VAL A 581 -3.53 4.84 18.83
N GLY A 582 -4.31 4.09 18.07
CA GLY A 582 -4.85 2.79 18.46
C GLY A 582 -3.74 1.75 18.57
N ILE A 583 -3.66 1.08 19.72
CA ILE A 583 -2.74 -0.01 19.99
C ILE A 583 -3.56 -1.28 20.21
N TYR A 584 -3.40 -2.24 19.29
CA TYR A 584 -4.17 -3.49 19.19
C TYR A 584 -3.37 -4.69 19.75
N HIS A 585 -4.01 -5.83 20.01
CA HIS A 585 -3.49 -6.91 20.86
C HIS A 585 -2.43 -7.81 20.18
N TYR A 586 -1.25 -7.25 19.89
CA TYR A 586 -0.14 -7.96 19.24
C TYR A 586 1.21 -7.62 19.88
N GLY A 587 1.45 -8.08 21.11
CA GLY A 587 2.73 -7.82 21.79
C GLY A 587 2.83 -8.34 23.23
N THR A 588 4.00 -8.11 23.84
CA THR A 588 4.22 -8.29 25.28
C THR A 588 3.88 -7.00 26.05
N GLN A 589 3.87 -7.05 27.40
CA GLN A 589 3.76 -5.86 28.24
C GLN A 589 4.72 -4.74 27.80
N ASP A 590 5.96 -5.09 27.51
CA ASP A 590 6.98 -4.10 27.14
C ASP A 590 6.80 -3.61 25.69
N THR A 591 6.18 -4.39 24.79
CA THR A 591 5.75 -3.90 23.47
C THR A 591 4.74 -2.75 23.60
N PHE A 592 3.71 -2.91 24.44
CA PHE A 592 2.70 -1.87 24.67
C PHE A 592 3.32 -0.59 25.25
N VAL A 593 4.26 -0.72 26.19
CA VAL A 593 4.98 0.42 26.78
C VAL A 593 5.89 1.10 25.76
N GLN A 594 6.64 0.34 24.93
CA GLN A 594 7.44 0.92 23.85
C GLN A 594 6.57 1.64 22.80
N GLN A 595 5.39 1.10 22.45
CA GLN A 595 4.47 1.78 21.54
C GLN A 595 3.99 3.11 22.10
N ALA A 596 3.59 3.17 23.38
CA ALA A 596 3.22 4.44 24.02
C ALA A 596 4.37 5.45 24.03
N ILE A 597 5.60 5.01 24.35
CA ILE A 597 6.82 5.84 24.31
C ILE A 597 7.07 6.43 22.91
N GLU A 598 6.91 5.65 21.83
CA GLU A 598 7.19 6.11 20.46
C GLU A 598 6.04 6.98 19.90
N VAL A 599 4.81 6.82 20.39
CA VAL A 599 3.67 7.74 20.13
C VAL A 599 3.87 9.08 20.83
N ASP A 600 4.38 9.08 22.06
CA ASP A 600 4.63 10.32 22.80
C ASP A 600 5.80 11.11 22.21
N LYS A 601 6.94 10.43 21.98
CA LYS A 601 8.18 11.04 21.49
C LYS A 601 8.11 11.64 20.08
N CYS A 602 7.09 11.31 19.28
CA CYS A 602 6.97 11.91 17.95
C CYS A 602 6.32 13.31 17.99
N GLY A 603 5.68 13.71 19.10
CA GLY A 603 5.04 15.03 19.27
C GLY A 603 3.81 15.28 18.38
N ILE A 604 3.36 14.28 17.61
CA ILE A 604 2.25 14.39 16.65
C ILE A 604 0.91 14.04 17.28
N TYR A 605 0.85 13.10 18.21
CA TYR A 605 -0.41 12.58 18.73
C TYR A 605 -0.70 13.11 20.14
N ASP A 606 -1.99 13.32 20.43
CA ASP A 606 -2.45 13.76 21.75
C ASP A 606 -2.46 12.58 22.76
N GLY A 607 -2.37 11.33 22.31
CA GLY A 607 -2.32 10.14 23.16
C GLY A 607 -2.53 8.79 22.45
N ILE A 608 -3.03 7.80 23.18
CA ILE A 608 -3.29 6.42 22.71
C ILE A 608 -4.71 5.93 23.03
N PHE A 609 -5.17 4.98 22.22
CA PHE A 609 -6.38 4.18 22.45
C PHE A 609 -6.03 2.70 22.61
N LEU A 610 -6.52 2.06 23.68
CA LEU A 610 -6.26 0.67 24.03
C LEU A 610 -7.54 -0.17 23.85
N ASN A 611 -7.72 -0.74 22.66
CA ASN A 611 -8.98 -1.41 22.28
C ASN A 611 -9.21 -2.75 22.99
N TRP A 612 -8.16 -3.39 23.49
CA TRP A 612 -8.17 -4.78 23.97
C TRP A 612 -8.42 -4.93 25.48
N TRP A 613 -9.00 -3.92 26.13
CA TRP A 613 -9.12 -3.90 27.59
C TRP A 613 -10.20 -4.83 28.18
N GLN A 614 -10.99 -5.47 27.32
CA GLN A 614 -12.04 -6.44 27.67
C GLN A 614 -11.46 -7.71 28.35
N GLY A 615 -12.23 -8.37 29.22
CA GLY A 615 -11.86 -9.64 29.87
C GLY A 615 -10.86 -9.56 31.04
N ASP A 616 -10.48 -10.74 31.56
CA ASP A 616 -9.72 -10.92 32.81
C ASP A 616 -8.27 -10.38 32.80
N ARG A 617 -7.55 -10.61 33.93
CA ARG A 617 -6.18 -10.17 34.25
C ARG A 617 -6.04 -8.65 34.48
N VAL A 618 -6.85 -8.11 35.39
CA VAL A 618 -6.82 -6.71 35.82
C VAL A 618 -5.42 -6.25 36.26
N ASP A 619 -4.68 -7.07 37.02
CA ASP A 619 -3.39 -6.66 37.59
C ASP A 619 -2.31 -6.42 36.52
N ALA A 620 -2.22 -7.30 35.52
CA ALA A 620 -1.29 -7.14 34.40
C ALA A 620 -1.64 -5.93 33.53
N LYS A 621 -2.94 -5.67 33.35
CA LYS A 621 -3.48 -4.48 32.69
C LYS A 621 -3.12 -3.19 33.46
N VAL A 622 -3.29 -3.16 34.78
CA VAL A 622 -2.87 -2.04 35.64
C VAL A 622 -1.35 -1.83 35.58
N ALA A 623 -0.55 -2.89 35.63
CA ALA A 623 0.91 -2.79 35.54
C ALA A 623 1.42 -2.27 34.18
N ILE A 624 0.66 -2.45 33.09
CA ILE A 624 0.94 -1.81 31.79
C ILE A 624 0.65 -0.31 31.86
N LEU A 625 -0.50 0.09 32.41
CA LEU A 625 -0.85 1.52 32.56
C LEU A 625 0.09 2.28 33.50
N GLN A 626 0.54 1.64 34.58
CA GLN A 626 1.57 2.17 35.49
C GLN A 626 2.86 2.46 34.73
N LYS A 627 3.46 1.43 34.09
CA LYS A 627 4.68 1.60 33.28
C LYS A 627 4.53 2.67 32.19
N ILE A 628 3.37 2.78 31.53
CA ILE A 628 3.13 3.85 30.54
C ILE A 628 3.16 5.23 31.24
N ARG A 629 2.46 5.39 32.36
CA ARG A 629 2.39 6.67 33.10
C ARG A 629 3.70 7.08 33.79
N GLU A 630 4.65 6.16 33.94
CA GLU A 630 6.01 6.45 34.41
C GLU A 630 6.94 7.01 33.31
N VAL A 631 6.56 6.91 32.02
CA VAL A 631 7.46 7.19 30.88
C VAL A 631 6.91 8.13 29.80
N VAL A 632 5.64 8.52 29.87
CA VAL A 632 5.01 9.53 29.00
C VAL A 632 4.69 10.81 29.77
N ARG A 633 4.51 11.94 29.07
CA ARG A 633 4.09 13.22 29.69
C ARG A 633 2.71 13.15 30.37
N ASP A 634 2.48 14.04 31.34
CA ASP A 634 1.31 13.96 32.23
C ASP A 634 -0.04 14.26 31.54
N ASP A 635 -0.03 15.10 30.50
CA ASP A 635 -1.18 15.43 29.65
C ASP A 635 -1.44 14.42 28.52
N PHE A 636 -0.56 13.44 28.33
CA PHE A 636 -0.73 12.37 27.34
C PHE A 636 -2.05 11.62 27.58
N LEU A 637 -2.90 11.52 26.56
CA LEU A 637 -4.23 10.94 26.74
C LEU A 637 -4.15 9.41 26.68
N ILE A 638 -4.82 8.73 27.60
CA ILE A 638 -5.02 7.28 27.53
C ILE A 638 -6.51 6.98 27.61
N ILE A 639 -7.07 6.45 26.52
CA ILE A 639 -8.44 5.95 26.46
C ILE A 639 -8.41 4.42 26.38
N VAL A 640 -9.27 3.74 27.14
CA VAL A 640 -9.43 2.28 27.13
C VAL A 640 -10.82 1.89 26.64
N ASN A 641 -10.94 0.74 25.94
CA ASN A 641 -12.24 0.14 25.65
C ASN A 641 -12.80 -0.51 26.93
N GLY A 642 -13.68 0.21 27.62
CA GLY A 642 -14.24 -0.17 28.92
C GLY A 642 -15.57 -0.92 28.85
N LEU A 643 -16.17 -1.07 27.66
CA LEU A 643 -17.58 -1.46 27.51
C LEU A 643 -18.48 -0.59 28.42
N ARG A 644 -19.54 -1.15 29.03
CA ARG A 644 -20.36 -0.49 30.07
C ARG A 644 -19.79 -0.65 31.50
N SER A 645 -18.51 -0.99 31.67
CA SER A 645 -17.96 -1.40 32.97
C SER A 645 -17.32 -0.24 33.74
N LYS A 646 -17.62 -0.18 35.06
CA LYS A 646 -16.93 0.70 36.01
C LYS A 646 -15.58 0.08 36.39
N ALA A 647 -14.49 0.82 36.20
CA ALA A 647 -13.13 0.27 36.26
C ALA A 647 -12.21 1.01 37.25
N PRO A 648 -12.49 0.97 38.57
CA PRO A 648 -11.82 1.82 39.57
C PRO A 648 -10.30 1.62 39.64
N HIS A 649 -9.78 0.44 39.34
CA HIS A 649 -8.35 0.15 39.34
C HIS A 649 -7.58 0.88 38.20
N LEU A 650 -8.28 1.35 37.17
CA LEU A 650 -7.70 2.08 36.03
C LEU A 650 -7.73 3.61 36.21
N ALA A 651 -8.59 4.09 37.11
CA ALA A 651 -8.93 5.51 37.28
C ALA A 651 -7.71 6.45 37.48
N PRO A 652 -6.63 6.08 38.20
CA PRO A 652 -5.45 6.94 38.33
C PRO A 652 -4.66 7.17 37.04
N TYR A 653 -4.90 6.35 36.00
CA TYR A 653 -4.04 6.25 34.81
C TYR A 653 -4.74 6.64 33.50
N VAL A 654 -6.04 6.44 33.37
CA VAL A 654 -6.80 6.68 32.12
C VAL A 654 -7.61 7.98 32.17
N ASN A 655 -7.72 8.64 31.02
CA ASN A 655 -8.52 9.84 30.78
C ASN A 655 -9.97 9.51 30.38
N GLY A 656 -10.20 8.34 29.81
CA GLY A 656 -11.49 8.04 29.19
C GLY A 656 -11.77 6.56 28.98
N THR A 657 -13.06 6.24 28.95
CA THR A 657 -13.59 4.97 28.47
C THR A 657 -14.30 5.16 27.13
N PHE A 658 -13.86 4.42 26.12
CA PHE A 658 -14.68 4.09 24.95
C PHE A 658 -15.62 2.95 25.34
N MET A 659 -16.91 3.11 25.07
CA MET A 659 -17.95 2.15 25.45
C MET A 659 -18.60 1.56 24.19
N GLU A 660 -18.23 0.34 23.80
CA GLU A 660 -19.07 -0.44 22.87
C GLU A 660 -20.38 -0.78 23.57
N THR A 661 -21.47 -0.08 23.24
CA THR A 661 -22.77 -0.36 23.83
C THR A 661 -23.55 -1.25 22.89
N ARG A 662 -23.30 -2.56 22.92
CA ARG A 662 -24.02 -3.52 22.06
C ARG A 662 -25.49 -3.61 22.45
N ARG A 663 -26.41 -3.55 21.47
CA ARG A 663 -27.82 -3.91 21.68
C ARG A 663 -27.99 -5.41 21.93
N TYR A 664 -29.02 -5.79 22.68
CA TYR A 664 -29.48 -7.19 22.77
C TYR A 664 -30.86 -7.43 22.13
N HIS A 665 -31.53 -6.40 21.60
CA HIS A 665 -32.87 -6.51 21.01
C HIS A 665 -32.95 -5.94 19.57
N PRO A 666 -33.66 -6.59 18.62
CA PRO A 666 -33.85 -6.10 17.25
C PRO A 666 -34.43 -4.68 17.14
N GLN A 667 -35.19 -4.28 18.17
CA GLN A 667 -35.93 -3.02 18.23
C GLN A 667 -35.08 -1.82 18.73
N GLY A 668 -33.82 -2.05 19.11
CA GLY A 668 -32.94 -1.08 19.74
C GLY A 668 -32.66 -1.43 21.21
N TYR A 669 -32.65 -0.43 22.08
CA TYR A 669 -32.21 -0.58 23.48
C TYR A 669 -33.36 -0.49 24.50
N THR A 670 -33.25 -1.22 25.60
CA THR A 670 -34.20 -1.26 26.73
C THR A 670 -33.87 -0.21 27.80
N HIS A 671 -34.83 0.13 28.67
CA HIS A 671 -34.64 1.09 29.77
C HIS A 671 -33.39 0.78 30.61
N THR A 672 -33.26 -0.48 31.06
CA THR A 672 -32.14 -0.98 31.87
C THR A 672 -30.78 -0.82 31.19
N GLU A 673 -30.64 -1.20 29.91
CA GLU A 673 -29.37 -1.14 29.18
C GLU A 673 -28.80 0.29 29.10
N LEU A 674 -29.65 1.32 29.10
CA LEU A 674 -29.18 2.71 29.11
C LEU A 674 -28.98 3.27 30.51
N GLN A 675 -29.73 2.81 31.53
CA GLN A 675 -29.40 3.08 32.94
C GLN A 675 -28.01 2.52 33.31
N GLU A 676 -27.61 1.39 32.73
CA GLU A 676 -26.23 0.88 32.81
C GLU A 676 -25.21 1.85 32.19
N ILE A 677 -25.50 2.36 30.97
CA ILE A 677 -24.63 3.31 30.26
C ILE A 677 -24.53 4.63 31.03
N GLU A 678 -25.66 5.25 31.41
CA GLU A 678 -25.73 6.44 32.28
C GLU A 678 -24.89 6.25 33.55
N GLY A 679 -25.08 5.11 34.22
CA GLY A 679 -24.41 4.77 35.47
C GLY A 679 -22.91 4.54 35.31
N ALA A 680 -22.45 3.95 34.20
CA ALA A 680 -21.04 3.79 33.87
C ALA A 680 -20.41 5.13 33.47
N LEU A 681 -21.13 5.93 32.69
CA LEU A 681 -20.67 7.19 32.12
C LEU A 681 -20.48 8.27 33.19
N LEU A 682 -21.47 8.49 34.05
CA LEU A 682 -21.34 9.37 35.23
C LEU A 682 -20.28 8.89 36.21
N TRP A 683 -20.00 7.58 36.26
CA TRP A 683 -18.89 7.05 37.05
C TRP A 683 -17.55 7.42 36.41
N SER A 684 -17.38 7.25 35.10
CA SER A 684 -16.14 7.62 34.40
C SER A 684 -15.86 9.13 34.53
N GLU A 685 -16.87 9.97 34.30
CA GLU A 685 -16.77 11.44 34.46
C GLU A 685 -16.32 11.87 35.86
N LYS A 686 -16.75 11.15 36.90
CA LYS A 686 -16.43 11.47 38.29
C LYS A 686 -15.05 10.96 38.75
N ASN A 687 -14.53 9.90 38.16
CA ASN A 687 -13.39 9.16 38.73
C ASN A 687 -12.12 9.15 37.85
N LEU A 688 -12.20 9.35 36.54
CA LEU A 688 -11.04 9.28 35.63
C LEU A 688 -10.19 10.57 35.64
N ARG A 689 -8.97 10.50 35.09
CA ARG A 689 -8.07 11.66 34.94
C ARG A 689 -8.71 12.77 34.10
N SER A 690 -8.30 14.01 34.39
CA SER A 690 -8.69 15.20 33.63
C SER A 690 -7.66 15.52 32.54
N PRO A 691 -8.04 15.92 31.31
CA PRO A 691 -9.42 16.01 30.80
C PRO A 691 -10.06 14.64 30.64
N GLN A 692 -11.36 14.57 30.91
CA GLN A 692 -12.17 13.37 30.77
C GLN A 692 -12.68 13.24 29.32
N ILE A 693 -12.50 12.07 28.70
CA ILE A 693 -12.85 11.83 27.29
C ILE A 693 -13.63 10.52 27.17
N ASN A 694 -14.88 10.53 27.63
CA ASN A 694 -15.73 9.34 27.64
C ASN A 694 -16.62 9.30 26.39
N SER A 695 -16.56 8.20 25.66
CA SER A 695 -17.06 8.06 24.29
C SER A 695 -18.01 6.88 24.18
N LEU A 696 -19.18 7.07 23.55
CA LEU A 696 -20.18 6.02 23.35
C LEU A 696 -20.21 5.55 21.90
N GLU A 697 -20.22 4.24 21.69
CA GLU A 697 -20.53 3.64 20.39
C GLU A 697 -21.85 2.87 20.45
N GLY A 698 -22.88 3.39 19.79
CA GLY A 698 -24.18 2.72 19.62
C GLY A 698 -24.07 1.54 18.66
N TRP A 699 -23.65 0.38 19.17
CA TRP A 699 -23.33 -0.80 18.36
C TRP A 699 -24.60 -1.63 18.04
N GLY A 700 -25.05 -1.51 16.80
CA GLY A 700 -26.35 -1.98 16.35
C GLY A 700 -27.45 -1.07 16.88
N LEU A 701 -28.16 -0.38 15.99
CA LEU A 701 -29.33 0.44 16.35
C LEU A 701 -30.62 -0.39 16.15
N ALA A 702 -31.43 -0.09 15.15
CA ALA A 702 -32.49 -0.98 14.66
C ALA A 702 -32.01 -1.83 13.47
N GLU A 703 -32.85 -2.78 13.03
CA GLU A 703 -32.63 -3.59 11.81
C GLU A 703 -33.09 -2.84 10.55
N GLU A 704 -32.68 -1.58 10.46
CA GLU A 704 -33.14 -0.57 9.50
C GLU A 704 -31.93 0.27 9.04
N PRO A 705 -31.98 0.95 7.88
CA PRO A 705 -30.95 1.90 7.42
C PRO A 705 -30.67 3.04 8.43
N LEU A 706 -29.46 3.64 8.42
CA LEU A 706 -29.10 4.71 9.39
C LEU A 706 -29.99 5.95 9.29
N ASP A 707 -30.46 6.26 8.09
CA ASP A 707 -31.38 7.34 7.78
C ASP A 707 -32.85 7.03 8.10
N SER A 708 -33.17 5.82 8.61
CA SER A 708 -34.53 5.54 9.09
C SER A 708 -34.89 6.48 10.25
N PRO A 709 -36.16 6.93 10.37
CA PRO A 709 -36.59 7.80 11.47
C PRO A 709 -36.29 7.24 12.87
N ARG A 710 -36.19 5.90 12.97
CA ARG A 710 -35.90 5.16 14.20
C ARG A 710 -34.40 5.09 14.50
N ASN A 711 -33.56 4.93 13.49
CA ASN A 711 -32.11 5.05 13.71
C ASN A 711 -31.71 6.48 14.00
N GLN A 712 -32.35 7.46 13.35
CA GLN A 712 -32.26 8.87 13.74
C GLN A 712 -32.74 9.11 15.18
N GLN A 713 -33.82 8.45 15.64
CA GLN A 713 -34.23 8.48 17.05
C GLN A 713 -33.12 7.91 17.96
N TRP A 714 -32.54 6.76 17.66
CA TRP A 714 -31.43 6.21 18.46
C TRP A 714 -30.18 7.09 18.43
N MET A 715 -29.86 7.73 17.30
CA MET A 715 -28.77 8.71 17.22
C MET A 715 -29.05 9.95 18.08
N ARG A 716 -30.30 10.45 18.13
CA ARG A 716 -30.68 11.51 19.09
C ARG A 716 -30.51 11.05 20.54
N VAL A 717 -31.03 9.87 20.89
CA VAL A 717 -30.91 9.29 22.25
C VAL A 717 -29.47 9.25 22.73
N PHE A 718 -28.56 8.67 21.94
CA PHE A 718 -27.16 8.54 22.34
C PHE A 718 -26.43 9.88 22.39
N THR A 719 -26.68 10.77 21.41
CA THR A 719 -26.13 12.12 21.40
C THR A 719 -26.56 12.89 22.65
N THR A 720 -27.85 12.91 22.99
CA THR A 720 -28.35 13.68 24.14
C THR A 720 -28.06 13.01 25.48
N LEU A 721 -28.01 11.67 25.56
CA LEU A 721 -27.47 10.97 26.73
C LEU A 721 -26.00 11.38 26.95
N SER A 722 -25.17 11.33 25.92
CA SER A 722 -23.75 11.71 25.99
C SER A 722 -23.58 13.19 26.38
N LEU A 723 -24.37 14.10 25.80
CA LEU A 723 -24.35 15.53 26.17
C LEU A 723 -24.83 15.80 27.60
N THR A 724 -25.83 15.07 28.09
CA THR A 724 -26.37 15.28 29.45
C THR A 724 -25.55 14.60 30.54
N HIS A 725 -24.89 13.46 30.26
CA HIS A 725 -24.18 12.64 31.25
C HIS A 725 -22.67 12.72 31.17
N SER A 726 -22.12 12.99 29.98
CA SER A 726 -20.70 13.15 29.71
C SER A 726 -20.53 14.45 28.91
N ASP A 727 -19.84 14.40 27.79
CA ASP A 727 -19.28 15.55 27.12
C ASP A 727 -19.24 15.34 25.60
N GLY A 728 -20.30 14.69 25.10
CA GLY A 728 -20.72 14.72 23.70
C GLY A 728 -20.27 13.56 22.83
N TYR A 729 -19.06 13.03 23.01
CA TYR A 729 -18.45 12.05 22.10
C TYR A 729 -19.33 10.83 21.81
N VAL A 730 -19.84 10.73 20.57
CA VAL A 730 -20.66 9.61 20.08
C VAL A 730 -20.24 9.09 18.70
N SER A 731 -20.48 7.79 18.48
CA SER A 731 -20.35 7.04 17.23
C SER A 731 -21.45 5.97 17.12
N TYR A 732 -21.65 5.41 15.93
CA TYR A 732 -22.76 4.52 15.58
C TYR A 732 -22.32 3.41 14.62
N VAL A 733 -22.83 2.19 14.82
CA VAL A 733 -22.52 1.03 13.97
C VAL A 733 -23.81 0.30 13.57
N THR A 734 -23.94 -0.07 12.30
CA THR A 734 -25.12 -0.78 11.80
C THR A 734 -25.07 -2.28 12.10
N GLY A 735 -26.26 -2.88 12.26
CA GLY A 735 -26.43 -4.33 12.41
C GLY A 735 -27.07 -5.01 11.20
N ILE A 736 -27.05 -4.37 10.02
CA ILE A 736 -27.77 -4.83 8.83
C ILE A 736 -26.90 -5.83 8.06
N SER A 737 -27.12 -7.13 8.26
CA SER A 737 -26.42 -8.20 7.52
C SER A 737 -27.26 -8.87 6.42
N SER A 738 -28.38 -8.24 5.99
CA SER A 738 -29.38 -8.92 5.16
C SER A 738 -30.29 -8.06 4.28
N LEU A 739 -30.48 -6.76 4.55
CA LEU A 739 -31.43 -5.92 3.79
C LEU A 739 -30.74 -5.08 2.72
N THR A 740 -30.83 -5.60 1.50
CA THR A 740 -30.46 -5.01 0.21
C THR A 740 -30.52 -3.47 0.14
N HIS A 741 -29.39 -2.85 -0.20
CA HIS A 741 -29.34 -1.71 -1.13
C HIS A 741 -28.01 -1.70 -1.90
N THR A 742 -28.09 -1.61 -3.23
CA THR A 742 -26.91 -1.48 -4.10
C THR A 742 -26.46 -0.02 -4.15
N HIS A 743 -25.39 0.34 -3.45
CA HIS A 743 -24.65 1.58 -3.67
C HIS A 743 -23.15 1.26 -3.79
N HIS A 744 -22.53 1.72 -4.88
CA HIS A 744 -21.10 1.55 -5.12
C HIS A 744 -20.33 2.73 -4.52
N TYR A 745 -19.51 2.47 -3.50
CA TYR A 745 -18.43 3.35 -3.06
C TYR A 745 -17.18 2.51 -2.74
N PRO A 746 -15.96 3.05 -2.93
CA PRO A 746 -14.76 2.24 -3.02
C PRO A 746 -14.30 1.66 -1.68
N ILE A 747 -13.86 0.40 -1.71
CA ILE A 747 -13.19 -0.26 -0.60
C ILE A 747 -11.80 0.38 -0.43
N TRP A 748 -11.50 0.92 0.75
CA TRP A 748 -10.19 1.46 1.08
C TRP A 748 -9.50 0.66 2.18
N GLU A 749 -8.18 0.48 2.05
CA GLU A 749 -7.39 -0.37 2.95
C GLU A 749 -7.24 0.27 4.35
N GLY A 750 -7.66 -0.43 5.40
CA GLY A 750 -7.56 0.07 6.79
C GLY A 750 -7.40 -1.00 7.88
N HIS A 751 -7.73 -2.27 7.61
CA HIS A 751 -7.68 -3.36 8.58
C HIS A 751 -6.99 -4.60 7.99
N SER A 752 -5.78 -4.91 8.46
CA SER A 752 -5.13 -6.20 8.19
C SER A 752 -5.36 -7.19 9.33
N ASN A 753 -5.57 -8.45 8.93
CA ASN A 753 -5.42 -9.66 9.74
C ASN A 753 -6.43 -9.93 10.88
N GLU A 754 -7.69 -10.17 10.52
CA GLU A 754 -8.45 -11.32 11.08
C GLU A 754 -9.09 -12.14 9.93
N HIS A 755 -9.59 -13.35 10.26
CA HIS A 755 -10.32 -14.27 9.37
C HIS A 755 -9.57 -14.98 8.23
N ALA A 756 -8.49 -15.69 8.56
CA ALA A 756 -8.03 -16.85 7.78
C ALA A 756 -9.00 -18.08 7.89
N GLN A 757 -10.32 -17.88 7.77
CA GLN A 757 -11.31 -18.97 7.78
C GLN A 757 -12.74 -18.56 7.33
N GLY A 758 -12.98 -18.55 6.01
CA GLY A 758 -14.26 -18.94 5.39
C GLY A 758 -15.57 -18.24 5.79
N LYS A 759 -15.55 -17.11 6.50
CA LYS A 759 -16.73 -16.30 6.83
C LYS A 759 -16.52 -14.84 6.46
N LEU A 760 -17.48 -14.29 5.72
CA LEU A 760 -17.64 -12.85 5.54
C LEU A 760 -18.10 -12.25 6.87
N HIS A 761 -17.25 -11.46 7.52
CA HIS A 761 -17.65 -10.62 8.65
C HIS A 761 -18.06 -9.25 8.13
N ASP A 762 -19.33 -9.17 7.73
CA ASP A 762 -19.99 -7.93 7.32
C ASP A 762 -20.38 -7.10 8.55
N HIS A 763 -19.45 -6.24 8.98
CA HIS A 763 -19.56 -5.38 10.16
C HIS A 763 -19.11 -3.95 9.81
N THR A 764 -19.77 -3.33 8.82
CA THR A 764 -19.43 -1.97 8.37
C THR A 764 -19.77 -0.94 9.45
N HIS A 765 -18.74 -0.28 10.00
CA HIS A 765 -18.94 0.85 10.91
C HIS A 765 -19.21 2.06 10.00
N GLN A 766 -20.40 2.66 10.11
CA GLN A 766 -20.88 3.66 9.15
C GLN A 766 -21.34 4.91 9.89
N HIS A 767 -20.73 6.06 9.58
CA HIS A 767 -21.14 7.35 10.14
C HIS A 767 -22.13 8.03 9.18
N TYR A 768 -23.25 8.55 9.68
CA TYR A 768 -24.27 9.26 8.89
C TYR A 768 -24.49 10.66 9.47
N TRP A 769 -24.02 11.70 8.79
CA TRP A 769 -24.10 13.08 9.26
C TRP A 769 -25.47 13.69 8.94
N TYR A 770 -26.11 14.35 9.91
CA TYR A 770 -27.36 15.07 9.69
C TYR A 770 -27.50 16.25 10.65
N ASP A 771 -28.47 17.13 10.39
CA ASP A 771 -28.63 18.46 11.00
C ASP A 771 -28.57 18.49 12.54
N PHE A 772 -28.91 17.37 13.20
CA PHE A 772 -28.81 17.20 14.65
C PHE A 772 -27.39 17.35 15.21
N TRP A 773 -26.35 17.06 14.40
CA TRP A 773 -24.95 17.23 14.79
C TRP A 773 -24.40 18.62 14.40
N SER A 774 -25.13 19.39 13.59
CA SER A 774 -24.76 20.75 13.16
C SER A 774 -25.20 21.85 14.14
N ALA A 775 -25.75 21.49 15.30
CA ALA A 775 -26.43 22.41 16.21
C ALA A 775 -25.50 23.03 17.27
N ASP A 776 -24.98 24.24 17.04
CA ASP A 776 -24.09 24.93 17.99
C ASP A 776 -24.77 25.22 19.35
N LEU A 777 -24.50 24.36 20.33
CA LEU A 777 -24.88 24.53 21.73
C LEU A 777 -23.95 25.52 22.47
N GLY A 778 -22.76 25.77 21.96
CA GLY A 778 -21.69 26.48 22.68
C GLY A 778 -21.19 25.71 23.91
N GLN A 779 -20.67 26.44 24.90
CA GLN A 779 -20.10 25.85 26.13
C GLN A 779 -21.18 25.37 27.12
N PRO A 780 -20.99 24.25 27.85
CA PRO A 780 -21.92 23.81 28.88
C PRO A 780 -21.94 24.77 30.08
N VAL A 781 -23.15 25.11 30.52
CA VAL A 781 -23.44 25.92 31.71
C VAL A 781 -24.01 25.02 32.82
N GLY A 782 -24.78 24.00 32.44
CA GLY A 782 -25.32 22.98 33.32
C GLY A 782 -24.33 21.86 33.62
N GLY A 783 -24.47 21.28 34.81
CA GLY A 783 -23.70 20.11 35.24
C GLY A 783 -24.16 18.81 34.57
N LYS A 784 -23.27 17.82 34.54
CA LYS A 784 -23.55 16.47 34.03
C LYS A 784 -24.50 15.72 34.98
N GLY A 785 -25.41 14.92 34.42
CA GLY A 785 -26.37 14.08 35.16
C GLY A 785 -27.54 14.83 35.83
N GLN A 786 -27.86 16.05 35.39
CA GLN A 786 -28.93 16.86 36.00
C GLN A 786 -30.34 16.37 35.61
N LEU A 787 -31.14 15.95 36.61
CA LEU A 787 -32.55 15.57 36.43
C LEU A 787 -33.45 16.81 36.25
N TYR A 788 -34.28 16.83 35.22
CA TYR A 788 -35.23 17.90 34.97
C TYR A 788 -36.29 17.97 36.08
N ARG A 789 -36.18 18.99 36.94
CA ARG A 789 -37.05 19.21 38.11
C ARG A 789 -37.21 17.98 39.01
N GLY A 790 -36.15 17.16 39.12
CA GLY A 790 -36.15 15.93 39.92
C GLY A 790 -37.01 14.78 39.36
N ARG A 791 -37.48 14.86 38.11
CA ARG A 791 -38.18 13.74 37.46
C ARG A 791 -37.19 12.64 37.08
N GLU A 792 -37.40 11.44 37.63
CA GLU A 792 -36.62 10.25 37.27
C GLU A 792 -36.71 9.95 35.76
N GLY A 793 -35.57 9.57 35.16
CA GLY A 793 -35.47 9.26 33.73
C GLY A 793 -35.63 10.46 32.79
N VAL A 794 -35.62 11.71 33.27
CA VAL A 794 -35.65 12.92 32.44
C VAL A 794 -34.45 13.79 32.77
N PHE A 795 -33.51 13.91 31.84
CA PHE A 795 -32.26 14.64 32.03
C PHE A 795 -32.21 15.89 31.15
N ILE A 796 -31.60 16.95 31.66
CA ILE A 796 -31.38 18.22 30.97
C ILE A 796 -30.00 18.75 31.30
N ARG A 797 -29.30 19.34 30.32
CA ARG A 797 -28.09 20.12 30.54
C ARG A 797 -28.18 21.41 29.74
N GLU A 798 -27.97 22.54 30.40
CA GLU A 798 -27.87 23.84 29.72
C GLU A 798 -26.48 24.06 29.12
N PHE A 799 -26.45 24.70 27.97
CA PHE A 799 -25.27 25.22 27.30
C PHE A 799 -25.51 26.70 26.95
N ALA A 800 -24.47 27.40 26.50
CA ALA A 800 -24.52 28.83 26.22
C ALA A 800 -25.67 29.19 25.27
N ASN A 801 -25.83 28.41 24.19
CA ASN A 801 -26.77 28.67 23.10
C ASN A 801 -28.02 27.76 23.14
N GLY A 802 -28.17 26.87 24.14
CA GLY A 802 -29.30 25.94 24.16
C GLY A 802 -29.36 24.97 25.33
N TRP A 803 -30.15 23.91 25.18
CA TRP A 803 -30.26 22.79 26.12
C TRP A 803 -30.25 21.46 25.37
N ALA A 804 -29.52 20.47 25.89
CA ALA A 804 -29.71 19.07 25.51
C ALA A 804 -30.67 18.40 26.49
N VAL A 805 -31.67 17.65 25.98
CA VAL A 805 -32.65 16.93 26.79
C VAL A 805 -32.77 15.48 26.33
N TYR A 806 -32.86 14.58 27.31
CA TYR A 806 -32.90 13.13 27.11
C TYR A 806 -33.98 12.52 28.02
N ASN A 807 -34.87 11.69 27.46
CA ASN A 807 -35.98 11.06 28.18
C ASN A 807 -36.01 9.54 28.02
N ARG A 808 -35.99 8.86 29.17
CA ARG A 808 -36.15 7.41 29.33
C ARG A 808 -37.03 7.08 30.54
N SER A 809 -38.02 7.93 30.83
CA SER A 809 -38.91 7.83 31.99
C SER A 809 -40.11 6.89 31.81
N GLY A 810 -40.14 6.08 30.74
CA GLY A 810 -41.22 5.13 30.45
C GLY A 810 -42.45 5.74 29.78
N LYS A 811 -42.41 7.05 29.45
CA LYS A 811 -43.50 7.80 28.81
C LYS A 811 -43.02 9.14 28.24
N ALA A 812 -43.80 9.71 27.32
CA ALA A 812 -43.58 11.07 26.85
C ALA A 812 -43.72 12.09 28.00
N GLN A 813 -42.88 13.13 27.97
CA GLN A 813 -42.77 14.14 29.03
C GLN A 813 -42.93 15.54 28.45
N GLN A 814 -43.69 16.39 29.15
CA GLN A 814 -43.71 17.83 28.88
C GLN A 814 -42.63 18.53 29.69
N ILE A 815 -41.66 19.13 29.00
CA ILE A 815 -40.66 20.03 29.56
C ILE A 815 -41.07 21.49 29.34
N GLN A 816 -40.58 22.38 30.21
CA GLN A 816 -40.84 23.80 30.18
C GLN A 816 -39.51 24.52 30.40
N LEU A 817 -38.97 25.06 29.31
CA LEU A 817 -37.75 25.86 29.23
C LEU A 817 -38.00 27.29 29.73
N PRO A 818 -36.95 28.03 30.14
CA PRO A 818 -37.09 29.37 30.74
C PRO A 818 -37.38 30.49 29.73
N MET A 819 -37.15 30.24 28.44
CA MET A 819 -37.42 31.14 27.32
C MET A 819 -37.94 30.32 26.13
N GLN A 820 -38.19 30.97 24.98
CA GLN A 820 -38.44 30.22 23.76
C GLN A 820 -37.15 29.53 23.30
N ALA A 821 -37.28 28.35 22.71
CA ALA A 821 -36.20 27.64 22.07
C ALA A 821 -36.76 26.82 20.89
N THR A 822 -35.93 26.55 19.89
CA THR A 822 -36.29 25.73 18.72
C THR A 822 -35.66 24.34 18.84
N GLY A 823 -36.48 23.30 18.83
CA GLY A 823 -36.01 21.92 18.78
C GLY A 823 -35.39 21.61 17.41
N VAL A 824 -34.18 21.04 17.38
CA VAL A 824 -33.41 20.82 16.14
C VAL A 824 -34.03 19.72 15.28
N ALA A 825 -34.46 18.61 15.87
CA ALA A 825 -35.10 17.52 15.12
C ALA A 825 -36.59 17.78 14.85
N SER A 826 -37.25 18.55 15.72
CA SER A 826 -38.69 18.83 15.63
C SER A 826 -39.03 20.11 14.85
N GLY A 827 -38.11 21.06 14.72
CA GLY A 827 -38.35 22.38 14.12
C GLY A 827 -39.32 23.28 14.90
N ILE A 828 -39.74 22.88 16.10
CA ILE A 828 -40.76 23.59 16.88
C ILE A 828 -40.11 24.63 17.78
N THR A 829 -40.39 25.91 17.53
CA THR A 829 -40.09 27.01 18.46
C THR A 829 -41.19 27.13 19.52
N SER A 830 -40.86 26.93 20.80
CA SER A 830 -41.80 26.99 21.92
C SER A 830 -41.07 27.27 23.24
N THR A 831 -41.81 27.49 24.34
CA THR A 831 -41.25 27.39 25.70
C THR A 831 -41.57 26.03 26.34
N SER A 832 -42.62 25.35 25.87
CA SER A 832 -43.06 24.02 26.33
C SER A 832 -42.92 23.02 25.19
N HIS A 833 -42.26 21.89 25.46
CA HIS A 833 -41.98 20.87 24.44
C HIS A 833 -42.32 19.46 24.96
N ALA A 834 -42.83 18.62 24.06
CA ALA A 834 -42.98 17.20 24.29
C ALA A 834 -41.70 16.47 23.91
N VAL A 835 -41.13 15.70 24.84
CA VAL A 835 -40.04 14.73 24.57
C VAL A 835 -40.65 13.33 24.64
N PRO A 836 -40.64 12.53 23.57
CA PRO A 836 -41.08 11.12 23.60
C PRO A 836 -40.27 10.28 24.61
N ASP A 837 -40.76 9.10 24.97
CA ASP A 837 -39.92 8.13 25.68
C ASP A 837 -38.92 7.48 24.70
N LEU A 838 -37.74 7.12 25.20
CA LEU A 838 -36.65 6.60 24.39
C LEU A 838 -36.24 7.58 23.28
N ASP A 839 -36.20 8.87 23.59
CA ASP A 839 -35.83 9.92 22.64
C ASP A 839 -35.10 11.07 23.34
N GLY A 840 -34.57 12.00 22.55
CA GLY A 840 -33.98 13.24 23.01
C GLY A 840 -34.01 14.31 21.94
N GLU A 841 -33.77 15.55 22.35
CA GLU A 841 -33.81 16.73 21.49
C GLU A 841 -32.75 17.75 21.94
N ILE A 842 -32.26 18.52 20.98
CA ILE A 842 -31.45 19.71 21.23
C ILE A 842 -32.34 20.93 21.00
N TYR A 843 -32.34 21.86 21.94
CA TYR A 843 -33.16 23.08 21.90
C TYR A 843 -32.25 24.31 21.85
N LEU A 844 -32.22 25.01 20.72
CA LEU A 844 -31.43 26.23 20.54
C LEU A 844 -32.23 27.49 20.95
N LYS A 845 -31.58 28.45 21.60
CA LYS A 845 -32.15 29.69 22.16
C LYS A 845 -32.61 30.69 21.08
#